data_AF-Q09II2-F1
#
_entry.id   AF-Q09II2-F1
#
_cell.length_a   1.000
_cell.length_b   1.000
_cell.length_c   1.000
_cell.angle_alpha   90.00
_cell.angle_beta   90.00
_cell.angle_gamma   90.00
#
_symmetry.space_group_name_H-M   'P 1'
#
loop_
_entity.id
_entity.type
_entity.pdbx_description
1 polymer ?
#
loop_
_entity_poly.entity_id
_entity_poly.type
_entity_poly.pdbx_seq_one_letter_code
_entity_poly.pdbx_strand_id
1 'polypeptide(L)'
;MENTEKNKLFNKFTRNFIQTNFSEYDMQNCEIEFLEDKVLDIYMNTLILLINEKRLLGILKGSTSEERYEYFNDVLCGKYIIDEIAKRFPKLVSRSLTQLKNYLLLYRKVEQLFLKDVPKLIQNRFISNQCENFKMEDLQITVSGDFHNGSGVCILFYKGERVIYKGKNNFANQLLIEIFSKLGDEFEESLEFLPRYIDCGDYYWEEYIEHTSIRNSNISASEYYKRFGYLLAVAYLLNISDLHFENILASGDIPKLVDVETIFNLQPYEILSETIADKDLLKRNAESVLLTGLLPLAGSNEVFGGDTSGILGGKFVGEVRVIQNQMRDDISVKRQVVRKTNKSHLPFYISEGEEQYFEVKDYLRELLFGFKKVTSYVENQKNTFLSIIEKYSEKIDVRILFRNTKDYSIVRTLLLSPKYSENDNIIFEKFKNKLVNYQSDELCESEIKQLEQMDIPYFSMKSNSCDVYDLYGNAVWSTYYSPIELIRKKIQNLSVHIIEEQYKLIEFSISSTLRLYNQEALPRINDVEDKSYSDSILYKGVQNIVDRLLGAIYLSNSDQTCNWLTLSINNVDCLELSPMDCTLYGGLSGVALALIESMTLLEEDYRKKVRSVLPYLYNSILKKYEYLTNDSFYMGRMGVLYTLKKLSKEVGKDLDNWVNIEIDNVISRLNIGDTDFLTGISSVIPAIRLENLNKVTFEELSDIYIKQAKEKDNFVFWGNEQSNNVSLAHGNLGIELALVRLIKVLDNSNNKETISTLLKKAINFDNLQRREHGWVDNRNFSHSANWCHGATGVLLSRIDLYNQLKNDKTATISSTDLQQDVIHSLQDIKEVGLNLANFSLCHGVSGNLLTLVHTQNFFDENNIVNNYNLKKFVRENFYKIHLYGLQNGWMCNFNTKYDSYALFTGISGILYATTLYLKNDIKSDVLLPNIVS
;
A
#
# COMPACT_ATOMS: atom_id res chain seq x y z
N MET A 1 -33.41 -6.13 0.31
CA MET A 1 -34.44 -5.88 1.35
C MET A 1 -34.24 -4.57 2.11
N GLU A 2 -33.09 -3.87 2.02
CA GLU A 2 -32.89 -2.55 2.69
C GLU A 2 -33.52 -1.33 1.96
N ASN A 3 -33.78 -1.40 0.65
CA ASN A 3 -34.29 -0.23 -0.10
C ASN A 3 -35.75 0.15 0.22
N THR A 4 -36.58 -0.79 0.68
CA THR A 4 -38.03 -0.55 0.86
C THR A 4 -38.40 0.30 2.07
N GLU A 5 -37.50 0.51 3.05
CA GLU A 5 -37.76 1.39 4.20
C GLU A 5 -37.23 2.82 4.00
N LYS A 6 -36.22 3.00 3.13
CA LYS A 6 -35.58 4.30 2.90
C LYS A 6 -36.55 5.32 2.29
N ASN A 7 -37.45 4.87 1.40
CA ASN A 7 -38.43 5.70 0.68
C ASN A 7 -39.51 6.30 1.61
N LYS A 8 -39.51 5.97 2.91
CA LYS A 8 -40.41 6.57 3.92
C LYS A 8 -39.76 7.69 4.73
N LEU A 9 -38.44 7.80 4.76
CA LEU A 9 -37.75 8.84 5.53
C LEU A 9 -37.85 10.20 4.86
N PHE A 10 -38.26 11.21 5.61
CA PHE A 10 -38.45 12.58 5.15
C PHE A 10 -39.24 12.73 3.83
N ASN A 11 -40.17 11.80 3.54
CA ASN A 11 -40.88 11.73 2.27
C ASN A 11 -41.69 13.00 1.94
N LYS A 12 -42.11 13.76 2.96
CA LYS A 12 -42.82 15.02 2.76
C LYS A 12 -41.87 16.10 2.24
N PHE A 13 -40.62 16.09 2.68
CA PHE A 13 -39.59 16.98 2.17
C PHE A 13 -39.30 16.70 0.70
N THR A 14 -39.02 15.44 0.34
CA THR A 14 -38.66 15.07 -1.03
C THR A 14 -39.76 15.45 -2.02
N ARG A 15 -41.03 15.10 -1.72
CA ARG A 15 -42.20 15.47 -2.54
C ARG A 15 -42.35 16.98 -2.72
N ASN A 16 -42.29 17.72 -1.61
CA ASN A 16 -42.47 19.16 -1.64
C ASN A 16 -41.32 19.85 -2.38
N PHE A 17 -40.09 19.39 -2.17
CA PHE A 17 -38.91 19.88 -2.88
C PHE A 17 -39.05 19.68 -4.38
N ILE A 18 -39.49 18.48 -4.80
CA ILE A 18 -39.69 18.16 -6.21
C ILE A 18 -40.76 19.06 -6.83
N GLN A 19 -41.94 19.15 -6.20
CA GLN A 19 -43.05 20.01 -6.66
C GLN A 19 -42.68 21.49 -6.75
N THR A 20 -41.78 21.96 -5.88
CA THR A 20 -41.35 23.37 -5.84
C THR A 20 -40.33 23.68 -6.93
N ASN A 21 -39.44 22.73 -7.26
CA ASN A 21 -38.25 23.01 -8.08
C ASN A 21 -38.30 22.43 -9.50
N PHE A 22 -39.21 21.50 -9.78
CA PHE A 22 -39.34 20.85 -11.09
C PHE A 22 -40.79 20.91 -11.57
N SER A 23 -40.99 21.26 -12.83
CA SER A 23 -42.31 21.24 -13.46
C SER A 23 -42.75 19.83 -13.82
N GLU A 24 -44.05 19.60 -14.03
CA GLU A 24 -44.54 18.35 -14.63
C GLU A 24 -43.86 18.06 -15.97
N TYR A 25 -43.57 19.12 -16.73
CA TYR A 25 -42.78 18.99 -17.94
C TYR A 25 -41.41 18.42 -17.64
N ASP A 26 -40.67 18.91 -16.64
CA ASP A 26 -39.32 18.45 -16.24
C ASP A 26 -39.27 17.01 -15.73
N MET A 27 -40.39 16.52 -15.19
CA MET A 27 -40.50 15.17 -14.63
C MET A 27 -41.14 14.15 -15.57
N GLN A 28 -41.55 14.58 -16.76
CA GLN A 28 -42.23 13.71 -17.72
C GLN A 28 -41.45 12.40 -17.92
N ASN A 29 -42.14 11.27 -17.68
CA ASN A 29 -41.65 9.88 -17.80
C ASN A 29 -40.54 9.43 -16.83
N CYS A 30 -40.10 10.28 -15.90
CA CYS A 30 -39.19 9.88 -14.82
C CYS A 30 -39.99 9.24 -13.68
N GLU A 31 -39.56 8.09 -13.18
CA GLU A 31 -40.15 7.50 -11.97
C GLU A 31 -39.95 8.47 -10.79
N ILE A 32 -41.05 9.01 -10.23
CA ILE A 32 -41.00 9.99 -9.14
C ILE A 32 -40.21 9.44 -7.94
N GLU A 33 -40.35 8.14 -7.65
CA GLU A 33 -39.62 7.48 -6.56
C GLU A 33 -38.10 7.56 -6.73
N PHE A 34 -37.59 7.41 -7.96
CA PHE A 34 -36.16 7.56 -8.25
C PHE A 34 -35.67 8.97 -7.92
N LEU A 35 -36.45 10.00 -8.29
CA LEU A 35 -36.08 11.38 -8.00
C LEU A 35 -36.16 11.66 -6.49
N GLU A 36 -37.19 11.15 -5.80
CA GLU A 36 -37.32 11.24 -4.34
C GLU A 36 -36.08 10.67 -3.63
N ASP A 37 -35.57 9.52 -4.07
CA ASP A 37 -34.37 8.89 -3.53
C ASP A 37 -33.12 9.75 -3.72
N LYS A 38 -32.95 10.35 -4.90
CA LYS A 38 -31.81 11.24 -5.17
C LYS A 38 -31.87 12.52 -4.35
N VAL A 39 -33.06 13.11 -4.17
CA VAL A 39 -33.24 14.28 -3.29
C VAL A 39 -32.89 13.88 -1.85
N LEU A 40 -33.40 12.73 -1.39
CA LEU A 40 -33.14 12.25 -0.04
C LEU A 40 -31.65 12.00 0.20
N ASP A 41 -30.94 11.37 -0.74
CA ASP A 41 -29.50 11.11 -0.64
C ASP A 41 -28.68 12.40 -0.48
N ILE A 42 -29.04 13.46 -1.21
CA ILE A 42 -28.35 14.76 -1.12
C ILE A 42 -28.66 15.44 0.23
N TYR A 43 -29.93 15.45 0.65
CA TYR A 43 -30.38 16.25 1.79
C TYR A 43 -30.39 15.51 3.13
N MET A 44 -30.16 14.19 3.17
CA MET A 44 -30.25 13.37 4.39
C MET A 44 -29.50 13.98 5.58
N ASN A 45 -28.22 14.33 5.38
CA ASN A 45 -27.40 14.89 6.46
C ASN A 45 -27.90 16.27 6.91
N THR A 46 -28.41 17.08 5.99
CA THR A 46 -28.98 18.40 6.29
C THR A 46 -30.29 18.27 7.06
N LEU A 47 -31.16 17.34 6.68
CA LEU A 47 -32.42 17.08 7.38
C LEU A 47 -32.18 16.53 8.79
N ILE A 48 -31.22 15.61 8.94
CA ILE A 48 -30.78 15.11 10.25
C ILE A 48 -30.21 16.23 11.13
N LEU A 49 -29.43 17.15 10.55
CA LEU A 49 -28.95 18.32 11.30
C LEU A 49 -30.12 19.19 11.79
N LEU A 50 -31.06 19.51 10.91
CA LEU A 50 -32.16 20.42 11.21
C LEU A 50 -33.13 19.84 12.24
N ILE A 51 -33.52 18.57 12.12
CA ILE A 51 -34.43 17.95 13.11
C ILE A 51 -33.79 17.90 14.51
N ASN A 52 -32.49 17.58 14.59
CA ASN A 52 -31.77 17.60 15.86
C ASN A 52 -31.68 19.00 16.45
N GLU A 53 -31.44 20.02 15.63
CA GLU A 53 -31.46 21.41 16.07
C GLU A 53 -32.84 21.82 16.61
N LYS A 54 -33.94 21.52 15.88
CA LYS A 54 -35.30 21.83 16.34
C LYS A 54 -35.68 21.06 17.61
N ARG A 55 -35.20 19.83 17.76
CA ARG A 55 -35.34 19.03 19.00
C ARG A 55 -34.66 19.73 20.17
N LEU A 56 -33.39 20.11 20.02
CA LEU A 56 -32.62 20.78 21.09
C LEU A 56 -33.19 22.15 21.47
N LEU A 57 -33.83 22.84 20.51
CA LEU A 57 -34.51 24.12 20.73
C LEU A 57 -35.95 23.98 21.26
N GLY A 58 -36.48 22.76 21.42
CA GLY A 58 -37.84 22.52 21.90
C GLY A 58 -38.95 22.97 20.95
N ILE A 59 -38.67 23.06 19.63
CA ILE A 59 -39.61 23.56 18.61
C ILE A 59 -40.58 22.45 18.13
N LEU A 60 -40.17 21.18 18.23
CA LEU A 60 -40.95 20.04 17.75
C LEU A 60 -42.14 19.75 18.67
N LYS A 61 -43.32 19.47 18.10
CA LYS A 61 -44.52 19.11 18.85
C LYS A 61 -44.70 17.60 18.86
N GLY A 62 -45.01 17.03 20.02
CA GLY A 62 -45.19 15.59 20.21
C GLY A 62 -44.71 15.16 21.59
N SER A 63 -45.46 14.24 22.21
CA SER A 63 -45.13 13.63 23.49
C SER A 63 -44.04 12.57 23.36
N THR A 64 -43.94 11.91 22.20
CA THR A 64 -42.92 10.90 21.89
C THR A 64 -41.90 11.41 20.86
N SER A 65 -40.77 10.70 20.72
CA SER A 65 -39.74 11.01 19.71
C SER A 65 -40.25 10.82 18.29
N GLU A 66 -41.14 9.85 18.10
CA GLU A 66 -41.81 9.50 16.87
C GLU A 66 -42.81 10.60 16.47
N GLU A 67 -43.67 11.05 17.40
CA GLU A 67 -44.61 12.17 17.16
C GLU A 67 -43.87 13.47 16.80
N ARG A 68 -42.71 13.72 17.42
CA ARG A 68 -41.87 14.89 17.10
C ARG A 68 -41.22 14.79 15.72
N TYR A 69 -40.88 13.58 15.27
CA TYR A 69 -40.43 13.34 13.91
C TYR A 69 -41.56 13.54 12.90
N GLU A 70 -42.75 13.00 13.17
CA GLU A 70 -43.94 13.19 12.33
C GLU A 70 -44.25 14.68 12.19
N TYR A 71 -44.20 15.46 13.29
CA TYR A 71 -44.35 16.91 13.22
C TYR A 71 -43.28 17.58 12.35
N PHE A 72 -42.01 17.16 12.45
CA PHE A 72 -40.95 17.67 11.59
C PHE A 72 -41.23 17.35 10.11
N ASN A 73 -41.56 16.09 9.79
CA ASN A 73 -41.81 15.66 8.42
C ASN A 73 -43.09 16.29 7.84
N ASP A 74 -44.23 16.14 8.49
CA ASP A 74 -45.51 16.46 7.89
C ASP A 74 -45.83 17.95 7.93
N VAL A 75 -45.35 18.66 8.96
CA VAL A 75 -45.62 20.10 9.16
C VAL A 75 -44.43 20.95 8.72
N LEU A 76 -43.24 20.71 9.25
CA LEU A 76 -42.10 21.59 9.00
C LEU A 76 -41.53 21.39 7.58
N CYS A 77 -41.31 20.16 7.13
CA CYS A 77 -40.86 19.90 5.75
C CYS A 77 -41.89 20.30 4.69
N GLY A 78 -43.18 20.31 5.05
CA GLY A 78 -44.25 20.77 4.17
C GLY A 78 -44.31 22.29 3.96
N LYS A 79 -43.71 23.11 4.84
CA LYS A 79 -43.91 24.58 4.81
C LYS A 79 -42.66 25.44 5.01
N TYR A 80 -41.69 25.01 5.79
CA TYR A 80 -40.63 25.90 6.31
C TYR A 80 -39.21 25.43 6.01
N ILE A 81 -38.98 24.12 5.94
CA ILE A 81 -37.61 23.57 5.89
C ILE A 81 -36.92 23.84 4.56
N ILE A 82 -37.64 23.83 3.43
CA ILE A 82 -37.05 24.17 2.11
C ILE A 82 -36.51 25.61 2.12
N ASP A 83 -37.31 26.56 2.60
CA ASP A 83 -36.90 27.98 2.71
C ASP A 83 -35.75 28.16 3.70
N GLU A 84 -35.78 27.45 4.84
CA GLU A 84 -34.70 27.48 5.82
C GLU A 84 -33.38 26.97 5.21
N ILE A 85 -33.42 25.86 4.47
CA ILE A 85 -32.26 25.31 3.78
C ILE A 85 -31.76 26.27 2.70
N ALA A 86 -32.64 26.84 1.88
CA ALA A 86 -32.28 27.80 0.84
C ALA A 86 -31.59 29.05 1.42
N LYS A 87 -32.01 29.50 2.60
CA LYS A 87 -31.44 30.67 3.28
C LYS A 87 -30.12 30.36 3.99
N ARG A 88 -29.98 29.18 4.61
CA ARG A 88 -28.79 28.79 5.39
C ARG A 88 -27.68 28.18 4.55
N PHE A 89 -28.03 27.46 3.50
CA PHE A 89 -27.11 26.66 2.67
C PHE A 89 -27.34 26.93 1.17
N PRO A 90 -27.27 28.19 0.70
CA PRO A 90 -27.60 28.55 -0.67
C PRO A 90 -26.73 27.82 -1.71
N LYS A 91 -25.43 27.60 -1.44
CA LYS A 91 -24.55 26.87 -2.37
C LYS A 91 -24.92 25.39 -2.45
N LEU A 92 -25.31 24.77 -1.34
CA LEU A 92 -25.80 23.39 -1.30
C LEU A 92 -27.05 23.24 -2.18
N VAL A 93 -28.01 24.17 -2.03
CA VAL A 93 -29.23 24.16 -2.86
C VAL A 93 -28.90 24.31 -4.33
N SER A 94 -28.09 25.33 -4.69
CA SER A 94 -27.68 25.54 -6.09
C SER A 94 -27.04 24.29 -6.69
N ARG A 95 -26.07 23.68 -6.00
CA ARG A 95 -25.38 22.46 -6.45
C ARG A 95 -26.32 21.26 -6.55
N SER A 96 -27.21 21.09 -5.58
CA SER A 96 -28.20 20.00 -5.61
C SER A 96 -29.12 20.09 -6.83
N LEU A 97 -29.57 21.31 -7.18
CA LEU A 97 -30.43 21.55 -8.32
C LEU A 97 -29.67 21.29 -9.63
N THR A 98 -28.41 21.74 -9.73
CA THR A 98 -27.55 21.42 -10.88
C THR A 98 -27.44 19.91 -11.06
N GLN A 99 -27.08 19.18 -10.01
CA GLN A 99 -26.94 17.73 -10.06
C GLN A 99 -28.24 17.02 -10.48
N LEU A 100 -29.38 17.38 -9.87
CA LEU A 100 -30.67 16.76 -10.18
C LEU A 100 -31.13 17.06 -11.62
N LYS A 101 -30.95 18.30 -12.10
CA LYS A 101 -31.25 18.66 -13.50
C LYS A 101 -30.42 17.85 -14.48
N ASN A 102 -29.12 17.68 -14.19
CA ASN A 102 -28.22 16.89 -15.01
C ASN A 102 -28.66 15.42 -15.11
N TYR A 103 -29.11 14.81 -13.99
CA TYR A 103 -29.70 13.46 -14.01
C TYR A 103 -30.96 13.36 -14.87
N LEU A 104 -31.89 14.32 -14.73
CA LEU A 104 -33.13 14.33 -15.51
C LEU A 104 -32.86 14.48 -17.01
N LEU A 105 -31.89 15.32 -17.39
CA LEU A 105 -31.47 15.49 -18.79
C LEU A 105 -30.90 14.19 -19.38
N LEU A 106 -30.04 13.48 -18.63
CA LEU A 106 -29.50 12.19 -19.06
C LEU A 106 -30.62 11.15 -19.21
N TYR A 107 -31.50 11.04 -18.22
CA TYR A 107 -32.61 10.09 -18.25
C TYR A 107 -33.45 10.25 -19.52
N ARG A 108 -33.87 11.48 -19.83
CA ARG A 108 -34.66 11.81 -21.04
C ARG A 108 -33.93 11.49 -22.32
N LYS A 109 -32.64 11.83 -22.37
CA LYS A 109 -31.81 11.55 -23.54
C LYS A 109 -31.77 10.04 -23.80
N VAL A 110 -31.51 9.24 -22.77
CA VAL A 110 -31.42 7.77 -22.89
C VAL A 110 -32.77 7.15 -23.23
N GLU A 111 -33.85 7.62 -22.62
CA GLU A 111 -35.21 7.23 -22.97
C GLU A 111 -35.51 7.44 -24.46
N GLN A 112 -35.26 8.66 -24.97
CA GLN A 112 -35.52 9.00 -26.37
C GLN A 112 -34.66 8.17 -27.34
N LEU A 113 -33.39 7.94 -26.99
CA LEU A 113 -32.50 7.10 -27.79
C LEU A 113 -32.96 5.63 -27.77
N PHE A 114 -33.39 5.11 -26.64
CA PHE A 114 -33.92 3.75 -26.53
C PHE A 114 -35.14 3.57 -27.44
N LEU A 115 -36.13 4.46 -27.34
CA LEU A 115 -37.34 4.44 -28.17
C LEU A 115 -37.02 4.44 -29.66
N LYS A 116 -36.07 5.28 -30.07
CA LYS A 116 -35.61 5.37 -31.46
C LYS A 116 -34.96 4.07 -31.94
N ASP A 117 -34.20 3.40 -31.07
CA ASP A 117 -33.39 2.24 -31.44
C ASP A 117 -34.02 0.88 -31.11
N VAL A 118 -35.22 0.80 -30.50
CA VAL A 118 -35.96 -0.45 -30.25
C VAL A 118 -35.95 -1.39 -31.47
N PRO A 119 -36.24 -0.95 -32.71
CA PRO A 119 -36.20 -1.84 -33.87
C PRO A 119 -34.81 -2.48 -34.10
N LYS A 120 -33.73 -1.72 -33.88
CA LYS A 120 -32.36 -2.23 -33.99
C LYS A 120 -32.03 -3.22 -32.87
N LEU A 121 -32.48 -2.94 -31.65
CA LEU A 121 -32.28 -3.82 -30.50
C LEU A 121 -32.96 -5.17 -30.71
N ILE A 122 -34.19 -5.18 -31.26
CA ILE A 122 -34.92 -6.40 -31.64
C ILE A 122 -34.18 -7.14 -32.76
N GLN A 123 -33.81 -6.43 -33.84
CA GLN A 123 -33.13 -7.04 -34.99
C GLN A 123 -31.82 -7.75 -34.60
N ASN A 124 -31.08 -7.20 -33.63
CA ASN A 124 -29.81 -7.74 -33.15
C ASN A 124 -29.96 -8.69 -31.94
N ARG A 125 -31.20 -8.98 -31.51
CA ARG A 125 -31.53 -9.88 -30.39
C ARG A 125 -30.94 -9.43 -29.05
N PHE A 126 -30.98 -8.13 -28.77
CA PHE A 126 -30.70 -7.58 -27.45
C PHE A 126 -31.97 -7.55 -26.60
N ILE A 127 -33.13 -7.44 -27.25
CA ILE A 127 -34.46 -7.60 -26.68
C ILE A 127 -35.32 -8.44 -27.64
N SER A 128 -36.35 -9.10 -27.12
CA SER A 128 -37.24 -10.02 -27.82
C SER A 128 -38.26 -9.32 -28.73
N ASN A 129 -38.77 -10.03 -29.74
CA ASN A 129 -39.80 -9.50 -30.66
C ASN A 129 -41.14 -9.17 -29.98
N GLN A 130 -41.39 -9.66 -28.76
CA GLN A 130 -42.57 -9.29 -27.96
C GLN A 130 -42.54 -7.81 -27.50
N CYS A 131 -41.44 -7.12 -27.79
CA CYS A 131 -41.18 -5.72 -27.50
C CYS A 131 -41.61 -4.77 -28.63
N GLU A 132 -42.11 -5.26 -29.78
CA GLU A 132 -42.55 -4.42 -30.92
C GLU A 132 -43.66 -3.41 -30.54
N ASN A 133 -44.59 -3.80 -29.65
CA ASN A 133 -45.57 -2.88 -29.07
C ASN A 133 -45.00 -2.26 -27.79
N PHE A 134 -44.30 -1.14 -27.96
CA PHE A 134 -43.67 -0.42 -26.85
C PHE A 134 -44.69 0.15 -25.86
N LYS A 135 -44.46 -0.05 -24.56
CA LYS A 135 -45.19 0.61 -23.47
C LYS A 135 -44.22 1.30 -22.52
N MET A 136 -44.46 2.58 -22.29
CA MET A 136 -43.58 3.42 -21.46
C MET A 136 -43.51 2.93 -20.01
N GLU A 137 -44.61 2.43 -19.48
CA GLU A 137 -44.75 1.93 -18.11
C GLU A 137 -43.88 0.70 -17.80
N ASP A 138 -43.40 -0.02 -18.83
CA ASP A 138 -42.58 -1.22 -18.69
C ASP A 138 -41.06 -0.92 -18.72
N LEU A 139 -40.66 0.34 -18.96
CA LEU A 139 -39.25 0.75 -19.07
C LEU A 139 -38.75 1.33 -17.76
N GLN A 140 -37.67 0.76 -17.24
CA GLN A 140 -36.93 1.30 -16.09
C GLN A 140 -35.50 1.63 -16.49
N ILE A 141 -35.04 2.82 -16.12
CA ILE A 141 -33.68 3.29 -16.43
C ILE A 141 -32.95 3.58 -15.12
N THR A 142 -31.87 2.84 -14.87
CA THR A 142 -30.98 3.07 -13.73
C THR A 142 -29.67 3.67 -14.21
N VAL A 143 -29.35 4.88 -13.77
CA VAL A 143 -28.02 5.47 -13.99
C VAL A 143 -27.02 4.78 -13.07
N SER A 144 -25.97 4.23 -13.66
CA SER A 144 -24.87 3.50 -13.01
C SER A 144 -23.53 4.16 -13.32
N GLY A 145 -22.56 3.99 -12.41
CA GLY A 145 -21.22 4.57 -12.55
C GLY A 145 -21.14 6.07 -12.34
N ASP A 146 -19.99 6.65 -12.70
CA ASP A 146 -19.73 8.08 -12.57
C ASP A 146 -20.47 8.90 -13.62
N PHE A 147 -20.92 10.07 -13.20
CA PHE A 147 -21.58 11.03 -14.05
C PHE A 147 -20.60 12.13 -14.45
N HIS A 148 -20.48 12.38 -15.75
CA HIS A 148 -19.66 13.45 -16.29
C HIS A 148 -20.30 14.02 -17.57
N ASN A 149 -20.43 15.36 -17.66
CA ASN A 149 -20.91 16.07 -18.84
C ASN A 149 -22.28 15.63 -19.39
N GLY A 150 -23.26 15.33 -18.51
CA GLY A 150 -24.56 14.86 -19.01
C GLY A 150 -24.53 13.46 -19.62
N SER A 151 -23.46 12.69 -19.39
CA SER A 151 -23.28 11.31 -19.81
C SER A 151 -23.01 10.40 -18.60
N GLY A 152 -23.41 9.15 -18.74
CA GLY A 152 -23.24 8.10 -17.73
C GLY A 152 -23.70 6.77 -18.28
N VAL A 153 -23.27 5.68 -17.66
CA VAL A 153 -23.74 4.33 -18.03
C VAL A 153 -25.17 4.19 -17.53
N CYS A 154 -26.09 3.72 -18.36
CA CYS A 154 -27.46 3.45 -17.93
C CYS A 154 -27.80 1.99 -18.18
N ILE A 155 -28.36 1.32 -17.17
CA ILE A 155 -28.92 -0.03 -17.29
C ILE A 155 -30.42 0.14 -17.52
N LEU A 156 -30.91 -0.36 -18.65
CA LEU A 156 -32.31 -0.32 -19.01
C LEU A 156 -32.90 -1.71 -18.80
N PHE A 157 -34.02 -1.76 -18.09
CA PHE A 157 -34.83 -2.96 -17.93
C PHE A 157 -36.16 -2.77 -18.66
N TYR A 158 -36.49 -3.70 -19.54
CA TYR A 158 -37.72 -3.67 -20.32
C TYR A 158 -38.29 -5.07 -20.47
N LYS A 159 -39.50 -5.30 -19.94
CA LYS A 159 -40.21 -6.60 -19.99
C LYS A 159 -39.38 -7.83 -19.57
N GLY A 160 -38.51 -7.70 -18.57
CA GLY A 160 -37.67 -8.82 -18.10
C GLY A 160 -36.29 -8.89 -18.76
N GLU A 161 -36.03 -8.06 -19.78
CA GLU A 161 -34.76 -8.04 -20.51
C GLU A 161 -33.95 -6.80 -20.14
N ARG A 162 -32.62 -6.89 -20.27
CA ARG A 162 -31.69 -5.82 -19.91
C ARG A 162 -30.78 -5.43 -21.06
N VAL A 163 -30.58 -4.12 -21.22
CA VAL A 163 -29.60 -3.57 -22.16
C VAL A 163 -28.85 -2.41 -21.50
N ILE A 164 -27.58 -2.24 -21.85
CA ILE A 164 -26.73 -1.19 -21.28
C ILE A 164 -26.54 -0.08 -22.33
N TYR A 165 -26.77 1.17 -21.93
CA TYR A 165 -26.43 2.36 -22.68
C TYR A 165 -25.07 2.90 -22.23
N LYS A 166 -24.21 3.24 -23.19
CA LYS A 166 -22.96 3.96 -22.94
C LYS A 166 -22.84 5.14 -23.91
N GLY A 167 -22.82 6.36 -23.34
CA GLY A 167 -22.73 7.61 -24.09
C GLY A 167 -21.30 8.00 -24.45
N LYS A 168 -20.56 7.08 -25.09
CA LYS A 168 -19.19 7.25 -25.58
C LYS A 168 -18.99 6.46 -26.88
N ASN A 169 -17.96 6.76 -27.66
CA ASN A 169 -17.58 5.93 -28.80
C ASN A 169 -17.00 4.57 -28.31
N ASN A 170 -16.87 3.60 -29.21
CA ASN A 170 -16.46 2.22 -28.88
C ASN A 170 -15.20 1.77 -29.65
N PHE A 171 -14.35 2.71 -30.11
CA PHE A 171 -13.15 2.36 -30.88
C PHE A 171 -12.16 1.52 -30.07
N ALA A 172 -12.10 1.72 -28.75
CA ALA A 172 -11.34 0.86 -27.84
C ALA A 172 -11.84 -0.60 -27.88
N ASN A 173 -13.17 -0.79 -27.85
CA ASN A 173 -13.80 -2.12 -27.91
C ASN A 173 -13.52 -2.78 -29.27
N GLN A 174 -13.63 -2.02 -30.36
CA GLN A 174 -13.32 -2.50 -31.73
C GLN A 174 -11.88 -3.00 -31.84
N LEU A 175 -10.92 -2.21 -31.33
CA LEU A 175 -9.51 -2.58 -31.27
C LEU A 175 -9.31 -3.90 -30.53
N LEU A 176 -9.89 -4.03 -29.33
CA LEU A 176 -9.73 -5.24 -28.53
C LEU A 176 -10.37 -6.47 -29.17
N ILE A 177 -11.54 -6.35 -29.78
CA ILE A 177 -12.18 -7.45 -30.52
C ILE A 177 -11.30 -7.92 -31.67
N GLU A 178 -10.71 -7.00 -32.44
CA GLU A 178 -9.81 -7.36 -33.54
C GLU A 178 -8.53 -8.06 -33.04
N ILE A 179 -7.96 -7.58 -31.92
CA ILE A 179 -6.83 -8.23 -31.25
C ILE A 179 -7.20 -9.65 -30.78
N PHE A 180 -8.31 -9.80 -30.06
CA PHE A 180 -8.70 -11.09 -29.52
C PHE A 180 -9.15 -12.07 -30.61
N SER A 181 -9.78 -11.60 -31.68
CA SER A 181 -10.07 -12.42 -32.87
C SER A 181 -8.77 -12.92 -33.50
N LYS A 182 -7.77 -12.04 -33.66
CA LYS A 182 -6.47 -12.42 -34.24
C LYS A 182 -5.73 -13.44 -33.38
N LEU A 183 -5.74 -13.27 -32.05
CA LEU A 183 -5.18 -14.23 -31.11
C LEU A 183 -5.97 -15.55 -31.10
N GLY A 184 -7.29 -15.48 -31.22
CA GLY A 184 -8.17 -16.65 -31.28
C GLY A 184 -7.92 -17.50 -32.52
N ASP A 185 -7.76 -16.88 -33.69
CA ASP A 185 -7.38 -17.56 -34.92
C ASP A 185 -6.03 -18.26 -34.80
N GLU A 186 -5.04 -17.60 -34.19
CA GLU A 186 -3.69 -18.15 -33.98
C GLU A 186 -3.70 -19.32 -33.00
N PHE A 187 -4.52 -19.22 -31.95
CA PHE A 187 -4.55 -20.22 -30.88
C PHE A 187 -5.59 -21.32 -31.10
N GLU A 188 -6.37 -21.22 -32.17
CA GLU A 188 -7.52 -22.09 -32.45
C GLU A 188 -8.55 -22.09 -31.30
N GLU A 189 -8.77 -20.93 -30.70
CA GLU A 189 -9.66 -20.72 -29.54
C GLU A 189 -10.64 -19.55 -29.81
N SER A 190 -11.89 -19.63 -29.35
CA SER A 190 -12.79 -18.45 -29.39
C SER A 190 -12.52 -17.55 -28.18
N LEU A 191 -12.04 -16.32 -28.43
CA LEU A 191 -11.67 -15.35 -27.40
C LEU A 191 -12.65 -14.17 -27.36
N GLU A 192 -13.86 -14.42 -26.88
CA GLU A 192 -14.91 -13.41 -26.78
C GLU A 192 -14.86 -12.70 -25.42
N PHE A 193 -13.86 -11.85 -25.16
CA PHE A 193 -13.74 -11.18 -23.84
C PHE A 193 -14.59 -9.91 -23.67
N LEU A 194 -15.19 -9.37 -24.74
CA LEU A 194 -16.08 -8.22 -24.65
C LEU A 194 -17.55 -8.61 -24.86
N PRO A 195 -18.51 -7.84 -24.32
CA PRO A 195 -19.92 -7.96 -24.66
C PRO A 195 -20.17 -7.61 -26.13
N ARG A 196 -21.25 -8.15 -26.70
CA ARG A 196 -21.73 -7.66 -28.01
C ARG A 196 -22.23 -6.23 -27.85
N TYR A 197 -22.09 -5.43 -28.91
CA TYR A 197 -22.60 -4.07 -28.93
C TYR A 197 -23.24 -3.71 -30.28
N ILE A 198 -24.03 -2.63 -30.27
CA ILE A 198 -24.61 -1.98 -31.44
C ILE A 198 -24.12 -0.54 -31.47
N ASP A 199 -23.25 -0.23 -32.42
CA ASP A 199 -22.73 1.11 -32.64
C ASP A 199 -23.80 2.03 -33.21
N CYS A 200 -24.00 3.19 -32.57
CA CYS A 200 -24.92 4.24 -33.00
C CYS A 200 -24.21 5.59 -33.25
N GLY A 201 -22.89 5.58 -33.40
CA GLY A 201 -22.05 6.77 -33.61
C GLY A 201 -21.47 7.29 -32.30
N ASP A 202 -22.14 8.28 -31.69
CA ASP A 202 -21.66 8.95 -30.46
C ASP A 202 -22.02 8.20 -29.17
N TYR A 203 -22.71 7.06 -29.30
CA TYR A 203 -23.10 6.17 -28.21
C TYR A 203 -23.27 4.75 -28.77
N TYR A 204 -23.34 3.77 -27.88
CA TYR A 204 -23.66 2.41 -28.26
C TYR A 204 -24.52 1.71 -27.21
N TRP A 205 -25.22 0.67 -27.67
CA TRP A 205 -25.93 -0.29 -26.82
C TRP A 205 -25.06 -1.52 -26.62
N GLU A 206 -24.98 -2.01 -25.40
CA GLU A 206 -24.15 -3.15 -25.01
C GLU A 206 -25.00 -4.24 -24.35
N GLU A 207 -24.66 -5.49 -24.63
CA GLU A 207 -25.33 -6.67 -24.08
C GLU A 207 -25.13 -6.71 -22.56
N TYR A 208 -26.21 -6.98 -21.82
CA TYR A 208 -26.10 -7.24 -20.39
C TYR A 208 -25.49 -8.63 -20.16
N ILE A 209 -24.32 -8.69 -19.53
CA ILE A 209 -23.64 -9.96 -19.23
C ILE A 209 -24.14 -10.54 -17.91
N GLU A 210 -24.66 -11.76 -17.98
CA GLU A 210 -25.04 -12.55 -16.80
C GLU A 210 -23.82 -13.26 -16.19
N HIS A 211 -23.73 -13.24 -14.85
CA HIS A 211 -22.77 -14.06 -14.11
C HIS A 211 -23.27 -15.51 -14.10
N THR A 212 -22.71 -16.34 -14.98
CA THR A 212 -23.20 -17.70 -15.25
C THR A 212 -22.21 -18.76 -14.77
N SER A 213 -22.74 -19.85 -14.23
CA SER A 213 -21.93 -20.95 -13.69
C SER A 213 -21.20 -21.75 -14.77
N ILE A 214 -20.00 -22.25 -14.47
CA ILE A 214 -19.36 -23.28 -15.29
C ILE A 214 -20.10 -24.62 -15.16
N ARG A 215 -20.09 -25.41 -16.24
CA ARG A 215 -20.60 -26.79 -16.23
C ARG A 215 -19.58 -27.68 -15.50
N ASN A 216 -19.68 -27.72 -14.16
CA ASN A 216 -18.92 -28.51 -13.18
C ASN A 216 -17.76 -29.37 -13.75
N SER A 217 -16.59 -28.77 -13.96
CA SER A 217 -15.32 -29.49 -14.17
C SER A 217 -14.10 -28.60 -13.85
N ASN A 218 -13.06 -29.18 -13.25
CA ASN A 218 -11.76 -28.50 -13.04
C ASN A 218 -11.12 -28.04 -14.36
N ILE A 219 -11.44 -28.70 -15.47
CA ILE A 219 -10.94 -28.36 -16.81
C ILE A 219 -11.45 -26.98 -17.23
N SER A 220 -12.74 -26.68 -17.02
CA SER A 220 -13.31 -25.37 -17.34
C SER A 220 -12.73 -24.24 -16.48
N ALA A 221 -12.38 -24.51 -15.22
CA ALA A 221 -11.69 -23.53 -14.38
C ALA A 221 -10.24 -23.27 -14.82
N SER A 222 -9.51 -24.33 -15.21
CA SER A 222 -8.17 -24.23 -15.80
C SER A 222 -8.18 -23.36 -17.08
N GLU A 223 -9.18 -23.58 -17.95
CA GLU A 223 -9.38 -22.77 -19.15
C GLU A 223 -9.72 -21.31 -18.85
N TYR A 224 -10.56 -21.03 -17.84
CA TYR A 224 -10.85 -19.66 -17.40
C TYR A 224 -9.57 -18.91 -17.01
N TYR A 225 -8.73 -19.50 -16.15
CA TYR A 225 -7.51 -18.83 -15.68
C TYR A 225 -6.44 -18.72 -16.77
N LYS A 226 -6.36 -19.70 -17.69
CA LYS A 226 -5.54 -19.57 -18.92
C LYS A 226 -5.98 -18.36 -19.74
N ARG A 227 -7.28 -18.22 -20.00
CA ARG A 227 -7.86 -17.08 -20.75
C ARG A 227 -7.72 -15.75 -20.02
N PHE A 228 -7.82 -15.76 -18.68
CA PHE A 228 -7.51 -14.60 -17.86
C PHE A 228 -6.05 -14.17 -18.06
N GLY A 229 -5.12 -15.12 -18.20
CA GLY A 229 -3.73 -14.86 -18.57
C GLY A 229 -3.59 -14.18 -19.94
N TYR A 230 -4.40 -14.57 -20.93
CA TYR A 230 -4.44 -13.91 -22.24
C TYR A 230 -4.89 -12.45 -22.12
N LEU A 231 -5.97 -12.22 -21.39
CA LEU A 231 -6.53 -10.89 -21.12
C LEU A 231 -5.52 -10.01 -20.39
N LEU A 232 -4.87 -10.52 -19.34
CA LEU A 232 -3.85 -9.81 -18.57
C LEU A 232 -2.66 -9.37 -19.44
N ALA A 233 -2.23 -10.22 -20.39
CA ALA A 233 -1.17 -9.88 -21.32
C ALA A 233 -1.57 -8.73 -22.26
N VAL A 234 -2.79 -8.76 -22.82
CA VAL A 234 -3.28 -7.67 -23.67
C VAL A 234 -3.44 -6.38 -22.87
N ALA A 235 -3.97 -6.44 -21.65
CA ALA A 235 -4.08 -5.29 -20.75
C ALA A 235 -2.69 -4.66 -20.49
N TYR A 236 -1.68 -5.47 -20.19
CA TYR A 236 -0.30 -5.02 -20.00
C TYR A 236 0.30 -4.37 -21.27
N LEU A 237 0.09 -4.97 -22.44
CA LEU A 237 0.66 -4.51 -23.70
C LEU A 237 0.06 -3.19 -24.19
N LEU A 238 -1.22 -2.96 -23.88
CA LEU A 238 -1.96 -1.75 -24.28
C LEU A 238 -2.09 -0.73 -23.15
N ASN A 239 -1.37 -0.90 -22.03
CA ASN A 239 -1.51 -0.07 -20.83
C ASN A 239 -2.97 0.14 -20.39
N ILE A 240 -3.79 -0.91 -20.40
CA ILE A 240 -5.14 -0.80 -19.82
C ILE A 240 -4.97 -0.82 -18.30
N SER A 241 -5.51 0.19 -17.62
CA SER A 241 -5.53 0.29 -16.15
C SER A 241 -6.97 0.20 -15.62
N ASP A 242 -7.15 0.30 -14.31
CA ASP A 242 -8.48 0.39 -13.68
C ASP A 242 -9.40 -0.83 -13.93
N LEU A 243 -8.83 -2.00 -14.26
CA LEU A 243 -9.57 -3.26 -14.45
C LEU A 243 -9.79 -3.99 -13.12
N HIS A 244 -10.43 -3.30 -12.17
CA HIS A 244 -10.77 -3.84 -10.85
C HIS A 244 -11.89 -4.90 -10.92
N PHE A 245 -12.18 -5.56 -9.80
CA PHE A 245 -13.16 -6.65 -9.71
C PHE A 245 -14.57 -6.32 -10.25
N GLU A 246 -14.98 -5.05 -10.22
CA GLU A 246 -16.24 -4.58 -10.79
C GLU A 246 -16.25 -4.57 -12.33
N ASN A 247 -15.08 -4.52 -12.95
CA ASN A 247 -14.90 -4.42 -14.40
C ASN A 247 -14.69 -5.80 -15.07
N ILE A 248 -14.74 -6.88 -14.28
CA ILE A 248 -14.64 -8.26 -14.74
C ILE A 248 -15.86 -9.08 -14.29
N LEU A 249 -16.45 -9.81 -15.22
CA LEU A 249 -17.52 -10.78 -14.95
C LEU A 249 -17.12 -12.17 -15.44
N ALA A 250 -17.33 -13.18 -14.62
CA ALA A 250 -17.19 -14.57 -15.01
C ALA A 250 -18.48 -15.06 -15.70
N SER A 251 -18.42 -15.27 -17.01
CA SER A 251 -19.53 -15.84 -17.77
C SER A 251 -19.15 -17.26 -18.21
N GLY A 252 -19.43 -18.24 -17.38
CA GLY A 252 -18.92 -19.59 -17.55
C GLY A 252 -17.39 -19.60 -17.46
N ASP A 253 -16.73 -20.13 -18.48
CA ASP A 253 -15.27 -20.27 -18.57
C ASP A 253 -14.61 -19.08 -19.31
N ILE A 254 -15.30 -17.94 -19.44
CA ILE A 254 -14.80 -16.74 -20.12
C ILE A 254 -14.81 -15.54 -19.15
N PRO A 255 -13.66 -14.89 -18.90
CA PRO A 255 -13.61 -13.60 -18.22
C PRO A 255 -14.04 -12.48 -19.18
N LYS A 256 -15.15 -11.80 -18.87
CA LYS A 256 -15.70 -10.70 -19.67
C LYS A 256 -15.28 -9.35 -19.09
N LEU A 257 -14.69 -8.49 -19.93
CA LEU A 257 -14.40 -7.08 -19.65
C LEU A 257 -15.64 -6.23 -19.88
N VAL A 258 -16.13 -5.54 -18.85
CA VAL A 258 -17.30 -4.67 -18.98
C VAL A 258 -16.95 -3.19 -19.14
N ASP A 259 -15.74 -2.75 -18.82
CA ASP A 259 -15.26 -1.41 -19.15
C ASP A 259 -13.77 -1.41 -19.50
N VAL A 260 -13.39 -0.58 -20.46
CA VAL A 260 -12.03 -0.48 -21.03
C VAL A 260 -11.67 0.97 -21.39
N GLU A 261 -12.29 1.93 -20.71
CA GLU A 261 -12.13 3.37 -20.99
C GLU A 261 -10.75 3.96 -20.69
N THR A 262 -9.94 3.23 -19.94
CA THR A 262 -8.57 3.55 -19.55
C THR A 262 -7.53 2.85 -20.44
N ILE A 263 -7.90 2.47 -21.67
CA ILE A 263 -6.95 1.93 -22.65
C ILE A 263 -5.88 2.97 -23.02
N PHE A 264 -4.65 2.53 -23.27
CA PHE A 264 -3.49 3.38 -23.51
C PHE A 264 -3.18 4.36 -22.36
N ASN A 265 -3.47 3.97 -21.13
CA ASN A 265 -3.16 4.78 -19.96
C ASN A 265 -1.68 5.16 -19.92
N LEU A 266 -1.42 6.38 -19.46
CA LEU A 266 -0.09 6.89 -19.19
C LEU A 266 -0.10 7.69 -17.89
N GLN A 267 1.07 7.83 -17.28
CA GLN A 267 1.23 8.70 -16.13
C GLN A 267 1.40 10.16 -16.60
N PRO A 268 0.49 11.08 -16.23
CA PRO A 268 0.45 12.40 -16.85
C PRO A 268 1.55 13.35 -16.36
N TYR A 269 2.10 13.12 -15.16
CA TYR A 269 3.15 13.95 -14.56
C TYR A 269 4.45 13.16 -14.35
N GLU A 270 5.56 13.89 -14.36
CA GLU A 270 6.88 13.29 -14.20
C GLU A 270 7.10 12.79 -12.77
N ILE A 271 7.75 11.62 -12.65
CA ILE A 271 8.15 11.06 -11.37
C ILE A 271 9.34 11.88 -10.85
N LEU A 272 9.13 12.53 -9.71
CA LEU A 272 10.17 13.24 -8.97
C LEU A 272 10.86 12.28 -8.01
N SER A 273 12.19 12.27 -7.99
CA SER A 273 13.00 11.46 -7.08
C SER A 273 14.41 12.03 -6.95
N GLU A 274 15.10 11.65 -5.86
CA GLU A 274 16.45 12.09 -5.51
C GLU A 274 17.53 11.53 -6.45
N THR A 275 17.29 10.40 -7.12
CA THR A 275 18.25 9.78 -8.05
C THR A 275 17.60 9.32 -9.36
N ILE A 276 18.40 9.19 -10.43
CA ILE A 276 17.90 8.65 -11.70
C ILE A 276 17.55 7.16 -11.56
N ALA A 277 18.33 6.38 -10.80
CA ALA A 277 18.02 4.97 -10.55
C ALA A 277 16.64 4.75 -9.92
N ASP A 278 16.28 5.57 -8.93
CA ASP A 278 14.97 5.54 -8.29
C ASP A 278 13.85 5.91 -9.27
N LYS A 279 14.04 7.01 -10.00
CA LYS A 279 13.10 7.47 -11.04
C LYS A 279 12.82 6.38 -12.08
N ASP A 280 13.88 5.72 -12.57
CA ASP A 280 13.76 4.66 -13.56
C ASP A 280 13.05 3.42 -12.99
N LEU A 281 13.32 3.04 -11.74
CA LEU A 281 12.63 1.93 -11.08
C LEU A 281 11.15 2.22 -10.83
N LEU A 282 10.81 3.42 -10.34
CA LEU A 282 9.43 3.84 -10.16
C LEU A 282 8.67 3.87 -11.49
N LYS A 283 9.33 4.37 -12.56
CA LYS A 283 8.77 4.34 -13.92
C LYS A 283 8.53 2.91 -14.41
N ARG A 284 9.50 2.00 -14.23
CA ARG A 284 9.34 0.59 -14.59
C ARG A 284 8.19 -0.07 -13.83
N ASN A 285 8.02 0.26 -12.55
CA ASN A 285 6.90 -0.22 -11.75
C ASN A 285 5.55 0.33 -12.27
N ALA A 286 5.50 1.63 -12.59
CA ALA A 286 4.32 2.29 -13.16
C ALA A 286 3.98 1.82 -14.58
N GLU A 287 4.92 1.24 -15.32
CA GLU A 287 4.68 0.68 -16.66
C GLU A 287 4.48 -0.85 -16.64
N SER A 288 4.46 -1.46 -15.46
CA SER A 288 4.39 -2.92 -15.29
C SER A 288 2.96 -3.48 -15.33
N VAL A 289 2.87 -4.80 -15.39
CA VAL A 289 1.60 -5.57 -15.33
C VAL A 289 0.77 -5.28 -14.07
N LEU A 290 1.41 -4.79 -13.00
CA LEU A 290 0.77 -4.47 -11.74
C LEU A 290 -0.22 -3.29 -11.84
N LEU A 291 -0.04 -2.37 -12.79
CA LEU A 291 -0.95 -1.22 -12.96
C LEU A 291 -2.24 -1.53 -13.74
N THR A 292 -2.46 -2.79 -14.13
CA THR A 292 -3.68 -3.17 -14.86
C THR A 292 -4.94 -3.07 -14.01
N GLY A 293 -4.83 -3.20 -12.69
CA GLY A 293 -5.98 -3.36 -11.77
C GLY A 293 -6.47 -4.81 -11.64
N LEU A 294 -5.99 -5.72 -12.49
CA LEU A 294 -6.36 -7.15 -12.45
C LEU A 294 -5.63 -7.93 -11.36
N LEU A 295 -4.46 -7.44 -10.94
CA LEU A 295 -3.58 -8.11 -9.98
C LEU A 295 -3.63 -7.44 -8.61
N PRO A 296 -3.52 -8.21 -7.52
CA PRO A 296 -3.45 -7.65 -6.19
C PRO A 296 -2.13 -6.89 -6.00
N LEU A 297 -2.25 -5.64 -5.56
CA LEU A 297 -1.12 -4.88 -5.06
C LEU A 297 -1.09 -5.09 -3.55
N ALA A 298 -0.23 -6.00 -3.08
CA ALA A 298 -0.05 -6.30 -1.66
C ALA A 298 -0.03 -4.98 -0.88
N GLY A 299 -0.88 -4.82 0.13
CA GLY A 299 -0.93 -3.61 0.96
C GLY A 299 -1.92 -2.53 0.52
N SER A 300 -1.85 -2.03 -0.72
CA SER A 300 -2.66 -0.88 -1.18
C SER A 300 -4.18 -1.06 -1.05
N ASN A 301 -4.61 -2.32 -1.00
CA ASN A 301 -5.96 -2.80 -0.81
C ASN A 301 -6.60 -2.33 0.52
N GLU A 302 -5.83 -2.08 1.57
CA GLU A 302 -6.39 -1.64 2.86
C GLU A 302 -7.02 -0.23 2.80
N VAL A 303 -6.50 0.67 1.94
CA VAL A 303 -7.10 1.98 1.66
C VAL A 303 -8.50 1.86 1.04
N PHE A 304 -8.74 0.75 0.34
CA PHE A 304 -10.02 0.40 -0.27
C PHE A 304 -10.86 -0.56 0.60
N GLY A 305 -10.35 -0.93 1.77
CA GLY A 305 -10.99 -1.86 2.69
C GLY A 305 -10.80 -3.33 2.34
N GLY A 306 -10.05 -3.67 1.30
CA GLY A 306 -9.86 -5.05 0.85
C GLY A 306 -9.32 -5.13 -0.56
N ASP A 307 -9.15 -6.34 -1.06
CA ASP A 307 -8.53 -6.60 -2.36
C ASP A 307 -9.43 -6.21 -3.53
N THR A 308 -9.08 -5.13 -4.23
CA THR A 308 -9.83 -4.63 -5.40
C THR A 308 -9.38 -5.26 -6.72
N SER A 309 -8.45 -6.23 -6.68
CA SER A 309 -7.97 -6.86 -7.90
C SER A 309 -9.05 -7.66 -8.61
N GLY A 310 -9.01 -7.66 -9.94
CA GLY A 310 -9.89 -8.47 -10.78
C GLY A 310 -9.71 -9.99 -10.65
N ILE A 311 -8.78 -10.49 -9.82
CA ILE A 311 -8.42 -11.92 -9.73
C ILE A 311 -8.55 -12.56 -8.35
N LEU A 312 -8.29 -11.83 -7.27
CA LEU A 312 -8.39 -12.32 -5.89
C LEU A 312 -9.55 -11.71 -5.10
N GLY A 313 -10.13 -10.62 -5.60
CA GLY A 313 -11.00 -9.74 -4.85
C GLY A 313 -12.24 -10.41 -4.25
N GLY A 314 -12.99 -9.60 -3.51
CA GLY A 314 -14.34 -9.98 -3.11
C GLY A 314 -14.59 -10.14 -1.63
N LYS A 315 -13.72 -9.63 -0.75
CA LYS A 315 -14.08 -9.28 0.63
C LYS A 315 -13.54 -7.90 0.96
N PHE A 316 -14.43 -6.98 1.27
CA PHE A 316 -14.14 -5.59 1.57
C PHE A 316 -14.72 -5.22 2.93
N VAL A 317 -13.91 -4.60 3.76
CA VAL A 317 -14.24 -4.03 5.05
C VAL A 317 -14.25 -2.51 4.88
N GLY A 318 -15.43 -1.93 4.75
CA GLY A 318 -15.61 -0.48 4.61
C GLY A 318 -16.34 0.10 5.80
N GLU A 319 -16.10 1.38 6.11
CA GLU A 319 -16.99 2.14 6.97
C GLU A 319 -18.15 2.68 6.13
N VAL A 320 -19.37 2.30 6.47
CA VAL A 320 -20.58 2.93 5.92
C VAL A 320 -21.27 3.76 6.99
N ARG A 321 -22.03 4.76 6.54
CA ARG A 321 -22.84 5.61 7.39
C ARG A 321 -24.23 5.00 7.51
N VAL A 322 -24.58 4.52 8.69
CA VAL A 322 -25.88 3.90 8.96
C VAL A 322 -26.74 4.86 9.78
N ILE A 323 -28.00 5.00 9.35
CA ILE A 323 -29.00 5.81 10.04
C ILE A 323 -29.50 5.03 11.26
N GLN A 324 -29.45 5.68 12.42
CA GLN A 324 -29.94 5.18 13.70
C GLN A 324 -31.19 5.95 14.09
N ASN A 325 -32.09 5.30 14.83
CA ASN A 325 -33.37 5.89 15.28
C ASN A 325 -34.19 6.44 14.10
N GLN A 326 -34.38 5.61 13.07
CA GLN A 326 -35.23 5.98 11.93
C GLN A 326 -36.63 6.41 12.41
N MET A 327 -37.21 7.42 11.76
CA MET A 327 -38.53 7.98 12.10
C MET A 327 -38.65 8.54 13.53
N ARG A 328 -37.55 9.02 14.12
CA ARG A 328 -37.52 9.69 15.43
C ARG A 328 -36.78 11.01 15.38
N ASP A 329 -37.07 11.90 16.31
CA ASP A 329 -36.44 13.23 16.41
C ASP A 329 -34.96 13.18 16.84
N ASP A 330 -34.53 12.06 17.41
CA ASP A 330 -33.15 11.73 17.78
C ASP A 330 -32.43 10.89 16.71
N ILE A 331 -32.93 10.92 15.47
CA ILE A 331 -32.29 10.34 14.29
C ILE A 331 -30.84 10.83 14.16
N SER A 332 -29.92 9.91 13.88
CA SER A 332 -28.50 10.24 13.77
C SER A 332 -27.80 9.31 12.79
N VAL A 333 -26.60 9.70 12.38
CA VAL A 333 -25.74 8.89 11.51
C VAL A 333 -24.58 8.36 12.34
N LYS A 334 -24.42 7.04 12.38
CA LYS A 334 -23.24 6.39 12.98
C LYS A 334 -22.42 5.71 11.91
N ARG A 335 -21.10 5.70 12.12
CA ARG A 335 -20.19 4.89 11.31
C ARG A 335 -20.32 3.45 11.78
N GLN A 336 -20.50 2.54 10.82
CA GLN A 336 -20.52 1.11 11.06
C GLN A 336 -19.57 0.45 10.07
N VAL A 337 -18.73 -0.44 10.60
CA VAL A 337 -17.90 -1.30 9.77
C VAL A 337 -18.81 -2.34 9.12
N VAL A 338 -18.85 -2.35 7.80
CA VAL A 338 -19.61 -3.31 7.00
C VAL A 338 -18.67 -4.11 6.14
N ARG A 339 -18.93 -5.42 6.09
CA ARG A 339 -18.23 -6.37 5.24
C ARG A 339 -19.07 -6.61 4.00
N LYS A 340 -18.54 -6.26 2.83
CA LYS A 340 -19.13 -6.55 1.53
C LYS A 340 -18.33 -7.64 0.82
N THR A 341 -19.02 -8.52 0.13
CA THR A 341 -18.40 -9.60 -0.65
C THR A 341 -18.88 -9.46 -2.09
N ASN A 342 -17.96 -9.39 -3.05
CA ASN A 342 -18.30 -9.42 -4.48
C ASN A 342 -17.41 -10.44 -5.21
N LYS A 343 -18.01 -11.49 -5.74
CA LYS A 343 -17.31 -12.57 -6.44
C LYS A 343 -17.74 -12.72 -7.89
N SER A 344 -18.34 -11.68 -8.49
CA SER A 344 -18.81 -11.71 -9.88
C SER A 344 -17.70 -11.98 -10.90
N HIS A 345 -16.46 -11.64 -10.57
CA HIS A 345 -15.26 -11.88 -11.37
C HIS A 345 -14.67 -13.29 -11.22
N LEU A 346 -15.16 -14.09 -10.27
CA LEU A 346 -14.65 -15.43 -10.00
C LEU A 346 -15.51 -16.49 -10.71
N PRO A 347 -14.88 -17.47 -11.38
CA PRO A 347 -15.60 -18.60 -11.96
C PRO A 347 -16.15 -19.49 -10.85
N PHE A 348 -17.38 -19.97 -11.03
CA PHE A 348 -18.08 -20.76 -10.02
C PHE A 348 -18.92 -21.87 -10.64
N TYR A 349 -19.19 -22.90 -9.85
CA TYR A 349 -20.19 -23.93 -10.15
C TYR A 349 -21.24 -23.97 -9.05
N ILE A 350 -22.40 -24.57 -9.36
CA ILE A 350 -23.48 -24.73 -8.39
C ILE A 350 -23.41 -26.16 -7.84
N SER A 351 -23.32 -26.28 -6.52
CA SER A 351 -23.39 -27.55 -5.80
C SER A 351 -24.39 -27.41 -4.66
N GLU A 352 -25.37 -28.31 -4.58
CA GLU A 352 -26.41 -28.29 -3.54
C GLU A 352 -27.18 -26.96 -3.42
N GLY A 353 -27.28 -26.20 -4.52
CA GLY A 353 -27.92 -24.88 -4.55
C GLY A 353 -27.02 -23.73 -4.07
N GLU A 354 -25.76 -24.01 -3.71
CA GLU A 354 -24.78 -23.01 -3.31
C GLU A 354 -23.69 -22.81 -4.38
N GLU A 355 -23.18 -21.59 -4.46
CA GLU A 355 -22.09 -21.22 -5.36
C GLU A 355 -20.74 -21.60 -4.76
N GLN A 356 -20.01 -22.43 -5.49
CA GLN A 356 -18.66 -22.86 -5.14
C GLN A 356 -17.67 -22.26 -6.15
N TYR A 357 -16.70 -21.52 -5.64
CA TYR A 357 -15.81 -20.69 -6.46
C TYR A 357 -14.44 -21.35 -6.65
N PHE A 358 -13.88 -21.23 -7.85
CA PHE A 358 -12.50 -21.64 -8.12
C PHE A 358 -11.55 -20.47 -7.90
N GLU A 359 -10.54 -20.64 -7.07
CA GLU A 359 -9.59 -19.59 -6.69
C GLU A 359 -8.28 -19.72 -7.47
N VAL A 360 -7.68 -18.59 -7.84
CA VAL A 360 -6.43 -18.56 -8.65
C VAL A 360 -5.26 -19.30 -8.00
N LYS A 361 -5.25 -19.48 -6.67
CA LYS A 361 -4.20 -20.20 -5.95
C LYS A 361 -3.96 -21.61 -6.51
N ASP A 362 -5.02 -22.25 -7.00
CA ASP A 362 -4.99 -23.60 -7.54
C ASP A 362 -4.67 -23.63 -9.05
N TYR A 363 -4.68 -22.46 -9.72
CA TYR A 363 -4.55 -22.29 -11.18
C TYR A 363 -3.50 -21.23 -11.58
N LEU A 364 -2.55 -20.93 -10.69
CA LEU A 364 -1.52 -19.91 -10.94
C LEU A 364 -0.67 -20.26 -12.17
N ARG A 365 -0.44 -21.55 -12.43
CA ARG A 365 0.36 -22.02 -13.58
C ARG A 365 -0.34 -21.71 -14.90
N GLU A 366 -1.65 -21.91 -14.96
CA GLU A 366 -2.51 -21.64 -16.12
C GLU A 366 -2.52 -20.15 -16.46
N LEU A 367 -2.70 -19.30 -15.45
CA LEU A 367 -2.63 -17.85 -15.59
C LEU A 367 -1.30 -17.42 -16.20
N LEU A 368 -0.20 -17.88 -15.60
CA LEU A 368 1.16 -17.55 -16.02
C LEU A 368 1.48 -18.09 -17.44
N PHE A 369 0.99 -19.29 -17.76
CA PHE A 369 1.08 -19.86 -19.10
C PHE A 369 0.34 -18.99 -20.12
N GLY A 370 -0.90 -18.59 -19.82
CA GLY A 370 -1.70 -17.73 -20.69
C GLY A 370 -1.00 -16.40 -20.98
N PHE A 371 -0.52 -15.74 -19.93
CA PHE A 371 0.22 -14.48 -20.06
C PHE A 371 1.46 -14.62 -20.96
N LYS A 372 2.25 -15.67 -20.73
CA LYS A 372 3.46 -15.93 -21.51
C LYS A 372 3.14 -16.27 -22.98
N LYS A 373 2.09 -17.04 -23.24
CA LYS A 373 1.67 -17.42 -24.61
C LYS A 373 1.38 -16.18 -25.47
N VAL A 374 0.58 -15.23 -24.97
CA VAL A 374 0.27 -13.98 -25.70
C VAL A 374 1.50 -13.09 -25.86
N THR A 375 2.25 -12.86 -24.79
CA THR A 375 3.41 -11.97 -24.86
C THR A 375 4.53 -12.52 -25.77
N SER A 376 4.78 -13.83 -25.75
CA SER A 376 5.70 -14.48 -26.69
C SER A 376 5.21 -14.43 -28.13
N TYR A 377 3.91 -14.56 -28.38
CA TYR A 377 3.35 -14.36 -29.72
C TYR A 377 3.61 -12.92 -30.23
N VAL A 378 3.30 -11.92 -29.41
CA VAL A 378 3.50 -10.50 -29.77
C VAL A 378 4.97 -10.16 -29.95
N GLU A 379 5.87 -10.75 -29.17
CA GLU A 379 7.31 -10.58 -29.33
C GLU A 379 7.82 -11.05 -30.70
N ASN A 380 7.26 -12.15 -31.23
CA ASN A 380 7.57 -12.67 -32.56
C ASN A 380 6.82 -11.93 -33.70
N GLN A 381 5.67 -11.32 -33.40
CA GLN A 381 4.76 -10.71 -34.38
C GLN A 381 4.50 -9.22 -34.14
N LYS A 382 5.53 -8.49 -33.68
CA LYS A 382 5.44 -7.06 -33.29
C LYS A 382 4.76 -6.19 -34.34
N ASN A 383 5.17 -6.32 -35.60
CA ASN A 383 4.64 -5.49 -36.69
C ASN A 383 3.16 -5.77 -36.96
N THR A 384 2.74 -7.04 -36.93
CA THR A 384 1.35 -7.45 -37.10
C THR A 384 0.49 -6.85 -35.99
N PHE A 385 0.91 -6.98 -34.73
CA PHE A 385 0.19 -6.43 -33.58
C PHE A 385 0.11 -4.90 -33.63
N LEU A 386 1.21 -4.23 -33.95
CA LEU A 386 1.24 -2.77 -34.13
C LEU A 386 0.33 -2.30 -35.25
N SER A 387 0.25 -3.02 -36.38
CA SER A 387 -0.60 -2.62 -37.50
C SER A 387 -2.10 -2.59 -37.13
N ILE A 388 -2.54 -3.50 -36.26
CA ILE A 388 -3.91 -3.51 -35.72
C ILE A 388 -4.12 -2.27 -34.85
N ILE A 389 -3.17 -1.93 -33.97
CA ILE A 389 -3.26 -0.76 -33.09
C ILE A 389 -3.33 0.55 -33.91
N GLU A 390 -2.48 0.70 -34.91
CA GLU A 390 -2.41 1.92 -35.74
C GLU A 390 -3.68 2.18 -36.55
N LYS A 391 -4.47 1.15 -36.86
CA LYS A 391 -5.78 1.30 -37.53
C LYS A 391 -6.79 2.08 -36.69
N TYR A 392 -6.64 2.06 -35.37
CA TYR A 392 -7.56 2.68 -34.41
C TYR A 392 -6.98 3.87 -33.65
N SER A 393 -5.65 4.03 -33.62
CA SER A 393 -4.96 5.03 -32.79
C SER A 393 -5.55 6.42 -32.92
N GLU A 394 -5.66 6.95 -34.15
CA GLU A 394 -6.20 8.30 -34.40
C GLU A 394 -7.67 8.51 -33.98
N LYS A 395 -8.42 7.41 -33.77
CA LYS A 395 -9.85 7.45 -33.42
C LYS A 395 -10.10 7.36 -31.92
N ILE A 396 -9.12 6.91 -31.14
CA ILE A 396 -9.26 6.67 -29.70
C ILE A 396 -8.93 7.95 -28.94
N ASP A 397 -9.87 8.37 -28.11
CA ASP A 397 -9.67 9.36 -27.06
C ASP A 397 -9.28 8.63 -25.77
N VAL A 398 -8.08 8.89 -25.29
CA VAL A 398 -7.51 8.27 -24.08
C VAL A 398 -7.92 9.10 -22.87
N ARG A 399 -8.62 8.47 -21.91
CA ARG A 399 -8.95 9.08 -20.62
C ARG A 399 -7.68 9.22 -19.77
N ILE A 400 -7.44 10.42 -19.24
CA ILE A 400 -6.27 10.72 -18.41
C ILE A 400 -6.70 10.91 -16.96
N LEU A 401 -6.12 10.09 -16.08
CA LEU A 401 -6.41 10.11 -14.65
C LEU A 401 -5.30 10.86 -13.91
N PHE A 402 -5.55 12.13 -13.53
CA PHE A 402 -4.65 12.89 -12.65
C PHE A 402 -4.81 12.52 -11.17
N ARG A 403 -6.00 12.03 -10.79
CA ARG A 403 -6.38 11.63 -9.43
C ARG A 403 -7.31 10.43 -9.49
N ASN A 404 -7.37 9.67 -8.40
CA ASN A 404 -8.37 8.61 -8.26
C ASN A 404 -9.77 9.23 -8.14
N THR A 405 -10.78 8.62 -8.77
CA THR A 405 -12.18 9.10 -8.73
C THR A 405 -12.74 9.25 -7.31
N LYS A 406 -12.25 8.45 -6.35
CA LYS A 406 -12.60 8.56 -4.93
C LYS A 406 -12.21 9.93 -4.34
N ASP A 407 -11.10 10.53 -4.77
CA ASP A 407 -10.67 11.86 -4.34
C ASP A 407 -11.71 12.92 -4.73
N TYR A 408 -12.18 12.88 -5.98
CA TYR A 408 -13.24 13.77 -6.47
C TYR A 408 -14.56 13.53 -5.76
N SER A 409 -14.93 12.27 -5.52
CA SER A 409 -16.15 11.89 -4.81
C SER A 409 -16.19 12.42 -3.37
N ILE A 410 -15.04 12.43 -2.69
CA ILE A 410 -14.90 13.03 -1.35
C ILE A 410 -15.15 14.54 -1.42
N VAL A 411 -14.52 15.25 -2.36
CA VAL A 411 -14.72 16.70 -2.54
C VAL A 411 -16.19 17.00 -2.82
N ARG A 412 -16.81 16.29 -3.75
CA ARG A 412 -18.23 16.43 -4.09
C ARG A 412 -19.14 16.23 -2.88
N THR A 413 -18.84 15.23 -2.03
CA THR A 413 -19.56 14.99 -0.77
C THR A 413 -19.40 16.15 0.21
N LEU A 414 -18.22 16.75 0.30
CA LEU A 414 -17.96 17.91 1.15
C LEU A 414 -18.70 19.17 0.63
N LEU A 415 -18.76 19.38 -0.69
CA LEU A 415 -19.47 20.50 -1.31
C LEU A 415 -21.00 20.44 -1.09
N LEU A 416 -21.55 19.25 -0.83
CA LEU A 416 -22.95 19.00 -0.44
C LEU A 416 -23.15 18.83 1.08
N SER A 417 -22.13 19.06 1.90
CA SER A 417 -22.26 18.94 3.35
C SER A 417 -22.79 20.25 3.95
N PRO A 418 -23.78 20.23 4.86
CA PRO A 418 -24.23 21.44 5.54
C PRO A 418 -23.14 22.13 6.38
N LYS A 419 -22.04 21.43 6.70
CA LYS A 419 -20.89 21.99 7.43
C LYS A 419 -19.90 22.72 6.51
N TYR A 420 -19.74 22.25 5.28
CA TYR A 420 -18.64 22.68 4.41
C TYR A 420 -19.09 23.30 3.08
N SER A 421 -20.37 23.22 2.71
CA SER A 421 -20.88 23.72 1.43
C SER A 421 -20.56 25.20 1.18
N GLU A 422 -20.52 26.00 2.24
CA GLU A 422 -20.21 27.44 2.20
C GLU A 422 -18.70 27.76 2.35
N ASN A 423 -17.85 26.75 2.63
CA ASN A 423 -16.40 26.87 2.84
C ASN A 423 -15.58 26.19 1.72
N ASP A 424 -16.09 26.25 0.50
CA ASP A 424 -15.49 25.63 -0.70
C ASP A 424 -14.05 26.10 -0.98
N ASN A 425 -13.72 27.38 -0.74
CA ASN A 425 -12.35 27.89 -0.88
C ASN A 425 -11.31 27.06 -0.11
N ILE A 426 -11.62 26.67 1.13
CA ILE A 426 -10.71 25.86 1.97
C ILE A 426 -10.59 24.43 1.42
N ILE A 427 -11.68 23.88 0.90
CA ILE A 427 -11.68 22.55 0.28
C ILE A 427 -10.78 22.57 -0.95
N PHE A 428 -10.96 23.56 -1.83
CA PHE A 428 -10.22 23.68 -3.07
C PHE A 428 -8.75 24.03 -2.86
N GLU A 429 -8.40 24.86 -1.88
CA GLU A 429 -6.99 25.14 -1.53
C GLU A 429 -6.25 23.85 -1.11
N LYS A 430 -6.85 23.06 -0.21
CA LYS A 430 -6.28 21.76 0.19
C LYS A 430 -6.22 20.79 -0.99
N PHE A 431 -7.19 20.85 -1.89
CA PHE A 431 -7.24 20.01 -3.07
C PHE A 431 -6.11 20.32 -4.06
N LYS A 432 -5.79 21.62 -4.26
CA LYS A 432 -4.69 22.10 -5.10
C LYS A 432 -3.31 21.69 -4.57
N ASN A 433 -3.11 21.71 -3.26
CA ASN A 433 -1.81 21.39 -2.63
C ASN A 433 -1.24 20.01 -3.00
N LYS A 434 -2.07 19.05 -3.44
CA LYS A 434 -1.61 17.72 -3.89
C LYS A 434 -0.71 17.79 -5.14
N LEU A 435 -0.86 18.82 -5.97
CA LEU A 435 -0.11 19.01 -7.22
C LEU A 435 0.81 20.24 -7.19
N VAL A 436 1.15 20.75 -6.00
CA VAL A 436 1.94 21.99 -5.83
C VAL A 436 3.34 21.93 -6.45
N ASN A 437 3.91 20.73 -6.57
CA ASN A 437 5.24 20.51 -7.18
C ASN A 437 5.19 20.50 -8.72
N TYR A 438 4.02 20.72 -9.32
CA TYR A 438 3.79 20.66 -10.75
C TYR A 438 3.13 21.95 -11.25
N GLN A 439 3.39 22.31 -12.52
CA GLN A 439 2.68 23.39 -13.21
C GLN A 439 1.25 22.94 -13.52
N SER A 440 0.35 23.07 -12.54
CA SER A 440 -0.98 22.44 -12.54
C SER A 440 -2.13 23.44 -12.36
N ASP A 441 -1.88 24.74 -12.57
CA ASP A 441 -2.87 25.78 -12.32
C ASP A 441 -4.10 25.64 -13.22
N GLU A 442 -3.90 25.50 -14.53
CA GLU A 442 -4.99 25.32 -15.52
C GLU A 442 -5.78 24.02 -15.27
N LEU A 443 -5.08 22.93 -14.94
CA LEU A 443 -5.68 21.67 -14.55
C LEU A 443 -6.56 21.84 -13.30
N CYS A 444 -6.01 22.42 -12.24
CA CYS A 444 -6.71 22.62 -10.98
C CYS A 444 -7.93 23.54 -11.15
N GLU A 445 -7.83 24.59 -11.98
CA GLU A 445 -8.96 25.45 -12.31
C GLU A 445 -10.06 24.69 -13.05
N SER A 446 -9.71 23.82 -14.01
CA SER A 446 -10.67 22.98 -14.71
C SER A 446 -11.30 21.92 -13.80
N GLU A 447 -10.51 21.27 -12.92
CA GLU A 447 -11.01 20.33 -11.90
C GLU A 447 -12.07 21.01 -11.02
N ILE A 448 -11.78 22.21 -10.53
CA ILE A 448 -12.71 22.99 -9.69
C ILE A 448 -13.98 23.33 -10.46
N LYS A 449 -13.86 23.84 -11.68
CA LYS A 449 -15.02 24.22 -12.51
C LYS A 449 -15.95 23.03 -12.77
N GLN A 450 -15.40 21.84 -13.02
CA GLN A 450 -16.17 20.61 -13.22
C GLN A 450 -16.84 20.16 -11.91
N LEU A 451 -16.13 20.20 -10.78
CA LEU A 451 -16.68 19.87 -9.46
C LEU A 451 -17.78 20.84 -9.03
N GLU A 452 -17.71 22.11 -9.42
CA GLU A 452 -18.77 23.10 -9.18
C GLU A 452 -20.05 22.79 -9.96
N GLN A 453 -19.94 22.11 -11.10
CA GLN A 453 -21.08 21.56 -11.85
C GLN A 453 -21.55 20.20 -11.32
N MET A 454 -20.95 19.72 -10.22
CA MET A 454 -21.23 18.42 -9.60
C MET A 454 -20.88 17.20 -10.45
N ASP A 455 -20.03 17.41 -11.46
CA ASP A 455 -19.46 16.35 -12.28
C ASP A 455 -18.18 15.79 -11.64
N ILE A 456 -17.87 14.54 -11.94
CA ILE A 456 -16.53 14.02 -11.72
C ILE A 456 -15.63 14.57 -12.83
N PRO A 457 -14.50 15.24 -12.49
CA PRO A 457 -13.59 15.76 -13.49
C PRO A 457 -13.13 14.69 -14.49
N TYR A 458 -13.24 15.02 -15.77
CA TYR A 458 -12.89 14.17 -16.89
C TYR A 458 -11.92 14.88 -17.81
N PHE A 459 -10.84 14.20 -18.15
CA PHE A 459 -9.79 14.70 -19.02
C PHE A 459 -9.44 13.64 -20.06
N SER A 460 -9.16 14.08 -21.28
CA SER A 460 -8.81 13.17 -22.37
C SER A 460 -7.82 13.78 -23.35
N MET A 461 -7.12 12.93 -24.08
CA MET A 461 -6.29 13.32 -25.21
C MET A 461 -6.48 12.36 -26.38
N LYS A 462 -6.22 12.83 -27.61
CA LYS A 462 -6.08 11.93 -28.75
C LYS A 462 -4.87 11.04 -28.56
N SER A 463 -4.94 9.76 -28.95
CA SER A 463 -3.85 8.81 -28.69
C SER A 463 -2.52 9.17 -29.36
N ASN A 464 -2.54 10.02 -30.40
CA ASN A 464 -1.39 10.52 -31.15
C ASN A 464 -1.03 11.99 -30.82
N SER A 465 -1.63 12.55 -29.76
CA SER A 465 -1.38 13.91 -29.27
C SER A 465 -0.71 13.87 -27.89
N CYS A 466 -0.09 14.98 -27.51
CA CYS A 466 0.44 15.22 -26.17
C CYS A 466 -0.43 16.18 -25.35
N ASP A 467 -1.40 16.85 -25.97
CA ASP A 467 -2.23 17.84 -25.28
C ASP A 467 -3.45 17.16 -24.63
N VAL A 468 -3.63 17.42 -23.34
CA VAL A 468 -4.77 16.98 -22.55
C VAL A 468 -5.83 18.06 -22.57
N TYR A 469 -7.06 17.68 -22.91
CA TYR A 469 -8.20 18.56 -22.95
C TYR A 469 -9.18 18.23 -21.83
N ASP A 470 -9.82 19.28 -21.31
CA ASP A 470 -11.00 19.14 -20.46
C ASP A 470 -12.28 18.91 -21.30
N LEU A 471 -13.40 18.70 -20.61
CA LEU A 471 -14.72 18.52 -21.23
C LEU A 471 -15.21 19.72 -22.06
N TYR A 472 -14.61 20.90 -21.89
CA TYR A 472 -14.98 22.12 -22.61
C TYR A 472 -14.07 22.38 -23.83
N GLY A 473 -13.11 21.50 -24.10
CA GLY A 473 -12.16 21.62 -25.20
C GLY A 473 -10.99 22.55 -24.91
N ASN A 474 -10.76 22.94 -23.64
CA ASN A 474 -9.57 23.70 -23.27
C ASN A 474 -8.40 22.74 -23.05
N ALA A 475 -7.22 23.08 -23.57
CA ALA A 475 -5.99 22.40 -23.20
C ALA A 475 -5.61 22.80 -21.77
N VAL A 476 -5.48 21.81 -20.88
CA VAL A 476 -5.21 22.02 -19.44
C VAL A 476 -3.86 21.47 -18.99
N TRP A 477 -3.22 20.67 -19.85
CA TRP A 477 -1.96 20.02 -19.58
C TRP A 477 -1.33 19.51 -20.88
N SER A 478 0.00 19.36 -20.91
CA SER A 478 0.71 18.71 -22.01
C SER A 478 1.69 17.66 -21.48
N THR A 479 1.70 16.47 -22.10
CA THR A 479 2.62 15.37 -21.77
C THR A 479 3.88 15.41 -22.63
N TYR A 480 4.91 14.67 -22.22
CA TYR A 480 6.15 14.54 -23.01
C TYR A 480 6.02 13.56 -24.19
N TYR A 481 5.10 12.61 -24.09
CA TYR A 481 4.88 11.57 -25.09
C TYR A 481 3.38 11.36 -25.28
N SER A 482 2.99 11.05 -26.51
CA SER A 482 1.65 10.59 -26.81
C SER A 482 1.45 9.14 -26.35
N PRO A 483 0.21 8.73 -26.03
CA PRO A 483 -0.10 7.36 -25.64
C PRO A 483 0.43 6.33 -26.65
N ILE A 484 0.23 6.57 -27.96
CA ILE A 484 0.65 5.63 -29.00
C ILE A 484 2.17 5.48 -29.09
N GLU A 485 2.95 6.54 -28.85
CA GLU A 485 4.41 6.46 -28.82
C GLU A 485 4.90 5.55 -27.69
N LEU A 486 4.26 5.63 -26.52
CA LEU A 486 4.59 4.77 -25.37
C LEU A 486 4.25 3.31 -25.66
N ILE A 487 3.08 3.03 -26.25
CA ILE A 487 2.66 1.69 -26.65
C ILE A 487 3.60 1.12 -27.72
N ARG A 488 3.93 1.92 -28.74
CA ARG A 488 4.85 1.53 -29.81
C ARG A 488 6.22 1.17 -29.24
N LYS A 489 6.75 2.00 -28.34
CA LYS A 489 8.02 1.76 -27.65
C LYS A 489 7.96 0.49 -26.79
N LYS A 490 6.87 0.27 -26.05
CA LYS A 490 6.67 -0.93 -25.23
C LYS A 490 6.69 -2.20 -26.07
N ILE A 491 5.92 -2.26 -27.15
CA ILE A 491 5.84 -3.44 -28.02
C ILE A 491 7.16 -3.67 -28.76
N GLN A 492 7.80 -2.62 -29.28
CA GLN A 492 9.09 -2.73 -29.98
C GLN A 492 10.19 -3.27 -29.06
N ASN A 493 10.22 -2.81 -27.80
CA ASN A 493 11.22 -3.24 -26.81
C ASN A 493 10.87 -4.56 -26.13
N LEU A 494 9.66 -5.10 -26.32
CA LEU A 494 9.25 -6.37 -25.74
C LEU A 494 10.27 -7.45 -26.09
N SER A 495 10.75 -8.15 -25.07
CA SER A 495 11.79 -9.16 -25.18
C SER A 495 11.56 -10.25 -24.15
N VAL A 496 12.20 -11.41 -24.34
CA VAL A 496 12.14 -12.52 -23.38
C VAL A 496 12.49 -12.07 -21.95
N HIS A 497 13.45 -11.16 -21.79
CA HIS A 497 13.83 -10.65 -20.46
C HIS A 497 12.72 -9.82 -19.80
N ILE A 498 12.06 -8.94 -20.57
CA ILE A 498 10.93 -8.14 -20.07
C ILE A 498 9.75 -9.04 -19.74
N ILE A 499 9.43 -10.00 -20.60
CA ILE A 499 8.36 -10.98 -20.38
C ILE A 499 8.59 -11.72 -19.06
N GLU A 500 9.81 -12.18 -18.82
CA GLU A 500 10.14 -12.92 -17.61
C GLU A 500 10.19 -12.04 -16.34
N GLU A 501 10.42 -10.74 -16.49
CA GLU A 501 10.24 -9.78 -15.41
C GLU A 501 8.77 -9.63 -15.04
N GLN A 502 7.88 -9.43 -16.03
CA GLN A 502 6.45 -9.30 -15.77
C GLN A 502 5.84 -10.60 -15.23
N TYR A 503 6.26 -11.75 -15.75
CA TYR A 503 5.90 -13.07 -15.23
C TYR A 503 6.17 -13.16 -13.71
N LYS A 504 7.36 -12.74 -13.29
CA LYS A 504 7.76 -12.78 -11.87
C LYS A 504 7.00 -11.77 -11.02
N LEU A 505 6.57 -10.64 -11.59
CA LEU A 505 5.69 -9.69 -10.90
C LEU A 505 4.29 -10.26 -10.66
N ILE A 506 3.73 -10.99 -11.64
CA ILE A 506 2.43 -11.68 -11.50
C ILE A 506 2.52 -12.72 -10.38
N GLU A 507 3.53 -13.58 -10.44
CA GLU A 507 3.76 -14.62 -9.43
C GLU A 507 3.96 -14.00 -8.04
N PHE A 508 4.75 -12.94 -7.94
CA PHE A 508 4.98 -12.20 -6.70
C PHE A 508 3.68 -11.62 -6.13
N SER A 509 2.93 -10.89 -6.94
CA SER A 509 1.69 -10.21 -6.55
C SER A 509 0.67 -11.18 -5.94
N ILE A 510 0.45 -12.32 -6.59
CA ILE A 510 -0.50 -13.33 -6.11
C ILE A 510 0.06 -14.08 -4.90
N SER A 511 1.31 -14.57 -4.99
CA SER A 511 1.90 -15.42 -3.94
C SER A 511 2.13 -14.68 -2.62
N SER A 512 2.55 -13.42 -2.67
CA SER A 512 2.75 -12.58 -1.47
C SER A 512 1.42 -12.35 -0.74
N THR A 513 0.37 -12.01 -1.49
CA THR A 513 -0.98 -11.80 -0.96
C THR A 513 -1.52 -13.08 -0.31
N LEU A 514 -1.38 -14.24 -0.96
CA LEU A 514 -1.82 -15.52 -0.38
C LEU A 514 -1.07 -15.87 0.91
N ARG A 515 0.22 -15.55 1.01
CA ARG A 515 1.03 -15.79 2.22
C ARG A 515 0.70 -14.82 3.35
N LEU A 516 0.34 -13.57 3.06
CA LEU A 516 -0.16 -12.63 4.07
C LEU A 516 -1.38 -13.18 4.80
N TYR A 517 -2.30 -13.83 4.07
CA TYR A 517 -3.49 -14.43 4.63
C TYR A 517 -3.27 -15.78 5.34
N ASN A 518 -2.09 -16.41 5.18
CA ASN A 518 -1.84 -17.76 5.71
C ASN A 518 -0.41 -17.91 6.29
N GLN A 519 -0.17 -17.28 7.44
CA GLN A 519 1.14 -17.30 8.12
C GLN A 519 1.48 -18.64 8.81
N GLU A 520 0.49 -19.48 9.12
CA GLU A 520 0.66 -20.71 9.92
C GLU A 520 1.37 -21.85 9.16
N ALA A 521 1.53 -21.74 7.84
CA ALA A 521 2.06 -22.80 6.97
C ALA A 521 3.54 -22.60 6.54
N LEU A 522 4.28 -21.64 7.11
CA LEU A 522 5.66 -21.39 6.71
C LEU A 522 6.62 -22.43 7.32
N PRO A 523 7.46 -23.10 6.50
CA PRO A 523 8.41 -24.11 6.99
C PRO A 523 9.44 -23.49 7.95
N ARG A 524 9.86 -24.26 8.96
CA ARG A 524 10.81 -23.83 10.00
C ARG A 524 12.19 -24.44 9.74
N ILE A 525 13.22 -23.81 10.31
CA ILE A 525 14.62 -24.26 10.17
C ILE A 525 14.83 -25.71 10.64
N ASN A 526 14.01 -26.18 11.59
CA ASN A 526 14.10 -27.54 12.12
C ASN A 526 13.54 -28.62 11.17
N ASP A 527 12.92 -28.24 10.05
CA ASP A 527 12.36 -29.19 9.07
C ASP A 527 13.43 -29.77 8.13
N VAL A 528 14.70 -29.34 8.25
CA VAL A 528 15.80 -29.78 7.38
C VAL A 528 16.52 -30.99 7.98
N GLU A 529 16.37 -32.15 7.33
CA GLU A 529 17.00 -33.42 7.72
C GLU A 529 18.34 -33.67 7.00
N ASP A 530 19.37 -32.86 7.25
CA ASP A 530 20.75 -33.23 6.87
C ASP A 530 21.73 -32.92 8.02
N LYS A 531 22.57 -33.91 8.35
CA LYS A 531 23.56 -33.87 9.43
C LYS A 531 24.99 -33.77 8.91
N SER A 532 25.21 -33.61 7.61
CA SER A 532 26.54 -33.47 7.01
C SER A 532 27.06 -32.03 7.17
N TYR A 533 27.63 -31.74 8.34
CA TYR A 533 28.18 -30.41 8.65
C TYR A 533 29.46 -30.13 7.86
N SER A 534 29.37 -29.27 6.84
CA SER A 534 30.53 -28.73 6.11
C SER A 534 30.49 -27.20 6.13
N ASP A 535 31.60 -26.57 6.52
CA ASP A 535 31.71 -25.11 6.51
C ASP A 535 31.59 -24.53 5.09
N SER A 536 31.81 -25.33 4.04
CA SER A 536 31.60 -24.92 2.64
C SER A 536 30.17 -24.48 2.33
N ILE A 537 29.17 -24.93 3.10
CA ILE A 537 27.77 -24.49 2.93
C ILE A 537 27.60 -23.01 3.29
N LEU A 538 28.33 -22.53 4.31
CA LEU A 538 28.26 -21.12 4.72
C LEU A 538 28.82 -20.21 3.62
N TYR A 539 29.99 -20.57 3.05
CA TYR A 539 30.59 -19.83 1.93
C TYR A 539 29.70 -19.85 0.67
N LYS A 540 29.08 -21.00 0.35
CA LYS A 540 28.11 -21.11 -0.76
C LYS A 540 26.89 -20.21 -0.52
N GLY A 541 26.37 -20.15 0.70
CA GLY A 541 25.26 -19.27 1.02
C GLY A 541 25.63 -17.79 0.96
N VAL A 542 26.83 -17.41 1.43
CA VAL A 542 27.38 -16.05 1.26
C VAL A 542 27.44 -15.67 -0.23
N GLN A 543 28.02 -16.53 -1.06
CA GLN A 543 28.08 -16.30 -2.52
C GLN A 543 26.67 -16.20 -3.13
N ASN A 544 25.74 -17.08 -2.75
CA ASN A 544 24.38 -17.08 -3.25
C ASN A 544 23.62 -15.78 -2.89
N ILE A 545 23.76 -15.28 -1.66
CA ILE A 545 23.14 -14.02 -1.25
C ILE A 545 23.73 -12.84 -2.04
N VAL A 546 25.06 -12.83 -2.23
CA VAL A 546 25.73 -11.80 -3.04
C VAL A 546 25.22 -11.83 -4.49
N ASP A 547 25.06 -13.00 -5.10
CA ASP A 547 24.48 -13.12 -6.44
C ASP A 547 23.03 -12.62 -6.49
N ARG A 548 22.21 -12.89 -5.47
CA ARG A 548 20.84 -12.35 -5.41
C ARG A 548 20.84 -10.83 -5.32
N LEU A 549 21.69 -10.24 -4.47
CA LEU A 549 21.81 -8.79 -4.34
C LEU A 549 22.27 -8.16 -5.66
N LEU A 550 23.36 -8.67 -6.25
CA LEU A 550 23.91 -8.12 -7.50
C LEU A 550 23.03 -8.41 -8.73
N GLY A 551 22.24 -9.48 -8.71
CA GLY A 551 21.32 -9.82 -9.80
C GLY A 551 20.03 -9.00 -9.80
N ALA A 552 19.67 -8.39 -8.67
CA ALA A 552 18.48 -7.57 -8.51
C ALA A 552 18.73 -6.05 -8.57
N ILE A 553 20.00 -5.63 -8.51
CA ILE A 553 20.36 -4.21 -8.51
C ILE A 553 20.06 -3.57 -9.87
N TYR A 554 19.51 -2.36 -9.85
CA TYR A 554 19.43 -1.49 -11.01
C TYR A 554 20.57 -0.48 -10.98
N LEU A 555 21.31 -0.37 -12.08
CA LEU A 555 22.43 0.56 -12.25
C LEU A 555 22.07 1.60 -13.33
N SER A 556 22.02 2.88 -12.95
CA SER A 556 21.88 3.98 -13.89
C SER A 556 23.26 4.55 -14.25
N ASN A 557 23.61 4.47 -15.53
CA ASN A 557 24.86 5.05 -16.05
C ASN A 557 24.77 6.58 -16.22
N SER A 558 23.57 7.15 -16.22
CA SER A 558 23.36 8.59 -16.48
C SER A 558 23.94 9.47 -15.37
N ASP A 559 23.81 9.04 -14.12
CA ASP A 559 24.32 9.77 -12.96
C ASP A 559 25.09 8.87 -11.98
N GLN A 560 25.46 7.66 -12.44
CA GLN A 560 26.16 6.62 -11.69
C GLN A 560 25.49 6.31 -10.34
N THR A 561 24.17 6.21 -10.31
CA THR A 561 23.39 5.79 -9.13
C THR A 561 22.84 4.38 -9.31
N CYS A 562 22.58 3.70 -8.20
CA CYS A 562 21.89 2.42 -8.16
C CYS A 562 20.81 2.36 -7.09
N ASN A 563 19.88 1.41 -7.27
CA ASN A 563 18.94 1.02 -6.23
C ASN A 563 18.34 -0.38 -6.51
N TRP A 564 17.54 -0.89 -5.59
CA TRP A 564 16.72 -2.10 -5.72
C TRP A 564 15.24 -1.73 -5.60
N LEU A 565 14.38 -2.46 -6.31
CA LEU A 565 12.95 -2.45 -6.05
C LEU A 565 12.64 -3.46 -4.94
N THR A 566 12.27 -3.00 -3.76
CA THR A 566 11.97 -3.85 -2.60
C THR A 566 10.53 -3.66 -2.14
N LEU A 567 10.03 -4.63 -1.38
CA LEU A 567 8.73 -4.51 -0.73
C LEU A 567 8.92 -3.74 0.59
N SER A 568 8.36 -2.54 0.65
CA SER A 568 8.35 -1.66 1.80
C SER A 568 6.93 -1.50 2.36
N ILE A 569 6.81 -0.81 3.50
CA ILE A 569 5.53 -0.39 4.08
C ILE A 569 5.45 1.13 3.94
N ASN A 570 4.35 1.63 3.41
CA ASN A 570 4.14 3.06 3.21
C ASN A 570 3.48 3.74 4.42
N ASN A 571 3.22 5.04 4.31
CA ASN A 571 2.71 5.87 5.42
C ASN A 571 1.29 5.52 5.90
N VAL A 572 0.58 4.62 5.22
CA VAL A 572 -0.74 4.12 5.62
C VAL A 572 -0.68 2.63 5.99
N ASP A 573 0.50 2.15 6.36
CA ASP A 573 0.79 0.77 6.76
C ASP A 573 0.52 -0.28 5.65
N CYS A 574 0.44 0.17 4.40
CA CYS A 574 0.26 -0.68 3.24
C CYS A 574 1.61 -1.10 2.67
N LEU A 575 1.77 -2.38 2.34
CA LEU A 575 2.88 -2.84 1.49
C LEU A 575 2.90 -2.11 0.13
N GLU A 576 4.10 -1.85 -0.39
CA GLU A 576 4.30 -1.33 -1.75
C GLU A 576 5.67 -1.73 -2.30
N LEU A 577 5.79 -1.81 -3.62
CA LEU A 577 7.09 -1.95 -4.28
C LEU A 577 7.69 -0.56 -4.49
N SER A 578 8.78 -0.27 -3.79
CA SER A 578 9.48 1.02 -3.86
C SER A 578 11.00 0.85 -3.96
N PRO A 579 11.72 1.85 -4.50
CA PRO A 579 13.16 1.95 -4.29
C PRO A 579 13.50 1.95 -2.80
N MET A 580 14.67 1.42 -2.43
CA MET A 580 15.14 1.48 -1.05
C MET A 580 15.50 2.91 -0.65
N ASP A 581 15.27 3.28 0.61
CA ASP A 581 15.80 4.51 1.20
C ASP A 581 17.33 4.43 1.37
N CYS A 582 17.97 5.47 1.93
CA CYS A 582 19.42 5.44 2.17
C CYS A 582 19.81 5.06 3.61
N THR A 583 18.86 4.72 4.48
CA THR A 583 19.10 4.44 5.89
C THR A 583 19.92 3.17 6.13
N LEU A 584 20.45 3.02 7.34
CA LEU A 584 21.17 1.81 7.74
C LEU A 584 20.20 0.63 7.93
N TYR A 585 19.02 0.90 8.47
CA TYR A 585 18.03 -0.12 8.83
C TYR A 585 17.35 -0.73 7.60
N GLY A 586 16.67 0.11 6.82
CA GLY A 586 15.84 -0.27 5.67
C GLY A 586 16.51 -0.08 4.30
N GLY A 587 17.67 0.59 4.26
CA GLY A 587 18.17 1.22 3.05
C GLY A 587 19.48 0.72 2.47
N LEU A 588 19.94 1.47 1.47
CA LEU A 588 21.18 1.25 0.73
C LEU A 588 22.42 1.19 1.63
N SER A 589 22.45 1.97 2.71
CA SER A 589 23.60 2.00 3.61
C SER A 589 23.83 0.65 4.29
N GLY A 590 22.75 -0.06 4.64
CA GLY A 590 22.86 -1.39 5.22
C GLY A 590 23.36 -2.43 4.23
N VAL A 591 22.89 -2.37 2.97
CA VAL A 591 23.34 -3.26 1.88
C VAL A 591 24.83 -3.03 1.59
N ALA A 592 25.25 -1.76 1.50
CA ALA A 592 26.64 -1.41 1.24
C ALA A 592 27.58 -1.98 2.31
N LEU A 593 27.22 -1.87 3.60
CA LEU A 593 28.00 -2.47 4.68
C LEU A 593 28.10 -3.99 4.57
N ALA A 594 26.98 -4.68 4.33
CA ALA A 594 26.99 -6.13 4.19
C ALA A 594 27.89 -6.60 3.04
N LEU A 595 27.83 -5.91 1.90
CA LEU A 595 28.69 -6.19 0.75
C LEU A 595 30.16 -5.95 1.05
N ILE A 596 30.53 -4.79 1.61
CA ILE A 596 31.92 -4.46 2.00
C ILE A 596 32.47 -5.52 2.94
N GLU A 597 31.71 -5.86 3.99
CA GLU A 597 32.17 -6.84 4.97
C GLU A 597 32.39 -8.22 4.31
N SER A 598 31.53 -8.63 3.40
CA SER A 598 31.63 -9.96 2.76
C SER A 598 32.84 -10.13 1.83
N MET A 599 33.43 -9.03 1.32
CA MET A 599 34.45 -9.07 0.25
C MET A 599 35.67 -9.94 0.55
N THR A 600 36.07 -10.06 1.82
CA THR A 600 37.23 -10.87 2.20
C THR A 600 36.96 -12.37 2.15
N LEU A 601 35.68 -12.77 2.21
CA LEU A 601 35.23 -14.17 2.15
C LEU A 601 34.88 -14.63 0.73
N LEU A 602 34.76 -13.68 -0.21
CA LEU A 602 34.42 -13.95 -1.59
C LEU A 602 35.66 -14.32 -2.42
N GLU A 603 35.43 -15.18 -3.41
CA GLU A 603 36.38 -15.45 -4.48
C GLU A 603 36.65 -14.20 -5.32
N GLU A 604 37.79 -14.17 -6.01
CA GLU A 604 38.29 -12.95 -6.66
C GLU A 604 37.32 -12.39 -7.72
N ASP A 605 36.62 -13.23 -8.46
CA ASP A 605 35.65 -12.77 -9.48
C ASP A 605 34.40 -12.14 -8.84
N TYR A 606 33.90 -12.70 -7.74
CA TYR A 606 32.80 -12.10 -6.97
C TYR A 606 33.23 -10.79 -6.31
N ARG A 607 34.44 -10.75 -5.75
CA ARG A 607 35.02 -9.53 -5.18
C ARG A 607 35.11 -8.40 -6.21
N LYS A 608 35.49 -8.71 -7.45
CA LYS A 608 35.50 -7.73 -8.56
C LYS A 608 34.08 -7.23 -8.89
N LYS A 609 33.09 -8.12 -8.93
CA LYS A 609 31.69 -7.73 -9.15
C LYS A 609 31.20 -6.79 -8.05
N VAL A 610 31.43 -7.12 -6.77
CA VAL A 610 31.07 -6.25 -5.64
C VAL A 610 31.78 -4.89 -5.75
N ARG A 611 33.09 -4.87 -6.00
CA ARG A 611 33.84 -3.60 -6.19
C ARG A 611 33.28 -2.73 -7.31
N SER A 612 32.77 -3.33 -8.38
CA SER A 612 32.21 -2.58 -9.51
C SER A 612 30.92 -1.82 -9.18
N VAL A 613 30.16 -2.25 -8.15
CA VAL A 613 28.91 -1.59 -7.74
C VAL A 613 29.08 -0.59 -6.59
N LEU A 614 30.19 -0.63 -5.84
CA LEU A 614 30.43 0.28 -4.71
C LEU A 614 30.39 1.78 -5.10
N PRO A 615 30.93 2.22 -6.27
CA PRO A 615 30.80 3.61 -6.69
C PRO A 615 29.36 4.06 -6.89
N TYR A 616 28.48 3.17 -7.39
CA TYR A 616 27.07 3.48 -7.57
C TYR A 616 26.35 3.63 -6.23
N LEU A 617 26.62 2.72 -5.29
CA LEU A 617 26.10 2.78 -3.93
C LEU A 617 26.54 4.08 -3.24
N TYR A 618 27.81 4.45 -3.39
CA TYR A 618 28.36 5.69 -2.84
C TYR A 618 27.61 6.91 -3.33
N ASN A 619 27.43 7.04 -4.65
CA ASN A 619 26.73 8.20 -5.23
C ASN A 619 25.24 8.23 -4.85
N SER A 620 24.56 7.09 -4.82
CA SER A 620 23.15 7.02 -4.41
C SER A 620 22.96 7.44 -2.95
N ILE A 621 23.79 6.91 -2.05
CA ILE A 621 23.71 7.21 -0.62
C ILE A 621 24.03 8.69 -0.38
N LEU A 622 25.07 9.22 -1.03
CA LEU A 622 25.48 10.62 -0.86
C LEU A 622 24.39 11.60 -1.34
N LYS A 623 23.77 11.36 -2.50
CA LYS A 623 22.68 12.22 -3.01
C LYS A 623 21.45 12.19 -2.10
N LYS A 624 21.06 11.00 -1.62
CA LYS A 624 19.90 10.84 -0.74
C LYS A 624 20.13 11.42 0.65
N TYR A 625 21.38 11.45 1.13
CA TYR A 625 21.74 12.03 2.42
C TYR A 625 21.28 13.50 2.57
N GLU A 626 21.33 14.29 1.50
CA GLU A 626 20.92 15.71 1.50
C GLU A 626 19.45 15.92 1.88
N TYR A 627 18.60 14.91 1.66
CA TYR A 627 17.16 14.95 1.92
C TYR A 627 16.77 14.31 3.25
N LEU A 628 17.70 13.67 3.97
CA LEU A 628 17.42 13.07 5.27
C LEU A 628 17.18 14.15 6.33
N THR A 629 16.09 14.01 7.09
CA THR A 629 15.75 14.89 8.22
C THR A 629 15.98 14.25 9.58
N ASN A 630 16.01 12.92 9.65
CA ASN A 630 16.23 12.17 10.89
C ASN A 630 17.74 12.05 11.19
N ASP A 631 18.13 12.24 12.46
CA ASP A 631 19.52 12.23 12.92
C ASP A 631 19.96 10.91 13.60
N SER A 632 19.04 9.97 13.83
CA SER A 632 19.29 8.67 14.49
C SER A 632 20.31 7.79 13.76
N PHE A 633 20.83 6.76 14.44
CA PHE A 633 21.77 5.82 13.84
C PHE A 633 21.10 4.85 12.86
N TYR A 634 19.89 4.38 13.12
CA TYR A 634 19.27 3.36 12.29
C TYR A 634 18.49 3.93 11.10
N MET A 635 17.69 4.98 11.37
CA MET A 635 16.80 5.61 10.38
C MET A 635 17.30 6.96 9.89
N GLY A 636 18.47 7.42 10.35
CA GLY A 636 18.93 8.78 10.16
C GLY A 636 20.37 8.93 9.70
N ARG A 637 20.81 10.20 9.71
CA ARG A 637 22.11 10.65 9.21
C ARG A 637 23.30 9.92 9.84
N MET A 638 23.24 9.58 11.13
CA MET A 638 24.39 9.00 11.83
C MET A 638 24.82 7.64 11.27
N GLY A 639 23.88 6.74 10.96
CA GLY A 639 24.21 5.45 10.33
C GLY A 639 24.66 5.60 8.88
N VAL A 640 24.10 6.56 8.17
CA VAL A 640 24.51 6.87 6.79
C VAL A 640 25.94 7.39 6.74
N LEU A 641 26.31 8.30 7.65
CA LEU A 641 27.67 8.81 7.79
C LEU A 641 28.66 7.69 8.16
N TYR A 642 28.28 6.78 9.07
CA TYR A 642 29.07 5.59 9.39
C TYR A 642 29.35 4.75 8.15
N THR A 643 28.33 4.49 7.33
CA THR A 643 28.50 3.74 6.08
C THR A 643 29.34 4.50 5.07
N LEU A 644 29.09 5.80 4.85
CA LEU A 644 29.83 6.63 3.91
C LEU A 644 31.32 6.66 4.23
N LYS A 645 31.71 6.71 5.52
CA LYS A 645 33.12 6.65 5.95
C LYS A 645 33.82 5.34 5.57
N LYS A 646 33.11 4.20 5.68
CA LYS A 646 33.65 2.89 5.26
C LYS A 646 33.68 2.78 3.74
N LEU A 647 32.60 3.18 3.08
CA LEU A 647 32.42 3.07 1.64
C LEU A 647 33.37 3.99 0.87
N SER A 648 33.62 5.21 1.36
CA SER A 648 34.53 6.17 0.71
C SER A 648 35.95 5.62 0.60
N LYS A 649 36.43 4.90 1.62
CA LYS A 649 37.74 4.22 1.61
C LYS A 649 37.82 3.16 0.52
N GLU A 650 36.78 2.35 0.36
CA GLU A 650 36.73 1.32 -0.68
C GLU A 650 36.66 1.90 -2.10
N VAL A 651 36.06 3.08 -2.29
CA VAL A 651 36.00 3.76 -3.60
C VAL A 651 37.14 4.76 -3.83
N GLY A 652 38.10 4.87 -2.90
CA GLY A 652 39.25 5.77 -3.01
C GLY A 652 38.89 7.27 -2.93
N LYS A 653 37.85 7.62 -2.18
CA LYS A 653 37.41 8.99 -1.89
C LYS A 653 37.72 9.34 -0.44
N ASP A 654 38.34 10.49 -0.22
CA ASP A 654 38.55 11.04 1.12
C ASP A 654 37.35 11.92 1.49
N LEU A 655 36.56 11.45 2.45
CA LEU A 655 35.44 12.18 3.04
C LEU A 655 35.64 12.40 4.55
N ASP A 656 36.79 12.03 5.13
CA ASP A 656 36.92 11.96 6.59
C ASP A 656 36.64 13.32 7.26
N ASN A 657 37.11 14.42 6.67
CA ASN A 657 36.83 15.77 7.17
C ASN A 657 35.34 16.16 7.07
N TRP A 658 34.71 15.88 5.93
CA TRP A 658 33.29 16.20 5.73
C TRP A 658 32.40 15.37 6.65
N VAL A 659 32.67 14.07 6.80
CA VAL A 659 31.95 13.19 7.73
C VAL A 659 32.06 13.69 9.16
N ASN A 660 33.25 14.12 9.60
CA ASN A 660 33.43 14.65 10.95
C ASN A 660 32.61 15.94 11.16
N ILE A 661 32.61 16.87 10.20
CA ILE A 661 31.79 18.09 10.25
C ILE A 661 30.30 17.74 10.32
N GLU A 662 29.85 16.76 9.53
CA GLU A 662 28.46 16.33 9.55
C GLU A 662 28.06 15.63 10.84
N ILE A 663 28.95 14.86 11.46
CA ILE A 663 28.75 14.29 12.80
C ILE A 663 28.60 15.42 13.84
N ASP A 664 29.45 16.46 13.79
CA ASP A 664 29.32 17.62 14.69
C ASP A 664 27.99 18.35 14.46
N ASN A 665 27.55 18.48 13.21
CA ASN A 665 26.25 19.05 12.87
C ASN A 665 25.10 18.20 13.45
N VAL A 666 25.16 16.88 13.36
CA VAL A 666 24.19 15.96 13.99
C VAL A 666 24.16 16.18 15.51
N ILE A 667 25.33 16.18 16.16
CA ILE A 667 25.47 16.39 17.59
C ILE A 667 24.84 17.72 18.04
N SER A 668 25.06 18.80 17.29
CA SER A 668 24.52 20.13 17.60
C SER A 668 22.98 20.19 17.60
N ARG A 669 22.30 19.24 16.94
CA ARG A 669 20.84 19.17 16.83
C ARG A 669 20.18 18.17 17.77
N LEU A 670 20.95 17.38 18.53
CA LEU A 670 20.41 16.35 19.41
C LEU A 670 19.48 16.90 20.51
N ASN A 671 19.51 18.20 20.77
CA ASN A 671 18.69 18.84 21.79
C ASN A 671 17.18 18.97 21.45
N ILE A 672 16.74 18.54 20.26
CA ILE A 672 15.36 18.71 19.75
C ILE A 672 14.65 17.34 19.50
N GLY A 673 15.28 16.21 19.83
CA GLY A 673 14.86 14.88 19.35
C GLY A 673 13.92 14.05 20.24
N ASP A 674 13.34 13.01 19.62
CA ASP A 674 12.67 11.88 20.26
C ASP A 674 13.71 10.98 20.96
N THR A 675 13.34 10.38 22.09
CA THR A 675 14.17 9.46 22.89
C THR A 675 14.10 8.00 22.42
N ASP A 676 13.27 7.68 21.42
CA ASP A 676 13.25 6.35 20.78
C ASP A 676 14.65 5.89 20.31
N PHE A 677 14.90 4.58 20.31
CA PHE A 677 16.21 4.04 19.90
C PHE A 677 16.32 3.89 18.39
N LEU A 678 15.27 3.38 17.73
CA LEU A 678 15.28 3.18 16.29
C LEU A 678 15.23 4.50 15.52
N THR A 679 14.37 5.43 15.94
CA THR A 679 14.10 6.68 15.21
C THR A 679 14.65 7.92 15.90
N GLY A 680 15.11 7.81 17.16
CA GLY A 680 15.50 8.93 18.00
C GLY A 680 16.97 8.96 18.41
N ILE A 681 17.27 9.82 19.39
CA ILE A 681 18.63 10.18 19.83
C ILE A 681 19.30 9.07 20.65
N SER A 682 18.53 8.09 21.17
CA SER A 682 19.08 7.04 22.03
C SER A 682 20.00 6.07 21.31
N SER A 683 19.95 6.00 19.97
CA SER A 683 20.95 5.26 19.19
C SER A 683 22.17 6.09 18.80
N VAL A 684 22.10 7.42 18.87
CA VAL A 684 23.22 8.31 18.55
C VAL A 684 24.21 8.38 19.72
N ILE A 685 23.72 8.49 20.96
CA ILE A 685 24.54 8.54 22.18
C ILE A 685 25.52 7.36 22.30
N PRO A 686 25.09 6.09 22.13
CA PRO A 686 26.02 4.96 22.12
C PRO A 686 26.94 4.95 20.91
N ALA A 687 26.54 5.57 19.79
CA ALA A 687 27.34 5.61 18.58
C ALA A 687 28.53 6.58 18.67
N ILE A 688 28.51 7.60 19.54
CA ILE A 688 29.56 8.63 19.61
C ILE A 688 30.48 8.48 20.82
N ARG A 689 31.71 8.97 20.69
CA ARG A 689 32.60 9.17 21.84
C ARG A 689 32.18 10.39 22.63
N LEU A 690 31.41 10.16 23.69
CA LEU A 690 30.92 11.23 24.55
C LEU A 690 32.07 12.08 25.10
N GLU A 691 33.24 11.54 25.42
CA GLU A 691 34.40 12.27 25.96
C GLU A 691 34.85 13.50 25.14
N ASN A 692 34.47 13.60 23.87
CA ASN A 692 34.77 14.74 23.00
C ASN A 692 33.72 15.87 23.03
N LEU A 693 32.59 15.67 23.71
CA LEU A 693 31.55 16.67 23.86
C LEU A 693 31.80 17.56 25.09
N ASN A 694 31.32 18.80 25.03
CA ASN A 694 31.40 19.71 26.16
C ASN A 694 30.38 19.32 27.27
N LYS A 695 30.64 19.74 28.51
CA LYS A 695 29.79 19.41 29.66
C LYS A 695 28.33 19.90 29.52
N VAL A 696 28.15 21.07 28.90
CA VAL A 696 26.83 21.70 28.72
C VAL A 696 25.94 20.82 27.83
N THR A 697 26.50 20.23 26.78
CA THR A 697 25.78 19.33 25.87
C THR A 697 25.27 18.07 26.57
N PHE A 698 25.98 17.50 27.55
CA PHE A 698 25.47 16.34 28.29
C PHE A 698 24.32 16.67 29.25
N GLU A 699 24.35 17.86 29.87
CA GLU A 699 23.28 18.31 30.75
C GLU A 699 21.99 18.52 29.95
N GLU A 700 22.08 19.18 28.78
CA GLU A 700 20.95 19.36 27.87
C GLU A 700 20.39 18.03 27.35
N LEU A 701 21.25 17.07 26.96
CA LEU A 701 20.81 15.73 26.56
C LEU A 701 20.09 15.01 27.71
N SER A 702 20.60 15.13 28.93
CA SER A 702 19.99 14.52 30.11
C SER A 702 18.60 15.10 30.40
N ASP A 703 18.44 16.40 30.24
CA ASP A 703 17.17 17.09 30.45
C ASP A 703 16.07 16.58 29.52
N ILE A 704 16.41 16.15 28.30
CA ILE A 704 15.46 15.55 27.36
C ILE A 704 14.89 14.25 27.92
N TYR A 705 15.76 13.35 28.38
CA TYR A 705 15.34 12.09 28.98
C TYR A 705 14.50 12.31 30.23
N ILE A 706 14.91 13.25 31.10
CA ILE A 706 14.19 13.60 32.33
C ILE A 706 12.81 14.17 31.99
N LYS A 707 12.72 15.08 31.04
CA LYS A 707 11.46 15.75 30.66
C LYS A 707 10.47 14.80 29.99
N GLN A 708 10.94 13.84 29.21
CA GLN A 708 10.09 12.88 28.50
C GLN A 708 9.74 11.64 29.34
N ALA A 709 10.43 11.43 30.47
CA ALA A 709 10.18 10.32 31.38
C ALA A 709 8.78 10.40 32.00
N LYS A 710 8.04 9.29 31.95
CA LYS A 710 6.75 9.13 32.63
C LYS A 710 6.91 8.13 33.75
N GLU A 711 6.97 8.64 34.97
CA GLU A 711 7.19 7.83 36.18
C GLU A 711 5.88 7.36 36.79
N LYS A 712 5.84 6.11 37.26
CA LYS A 712 4.73 5.53 38.02
C LYS A 712 5.28 4.57 39.06
N ASP A 713 5.00 4.86 40.32
CA ASP A 713 5.52 4.12 41.47
C ASP A 713 7.04 3.88 41.35
N ASN A 714 7.45 2.62 41.18
CA ASN A 714 8.83 2.18 41.11
C ASN A 714 9.35 1.94 39.68
N PHE A 715 8.62 2.34 38.64
CA PHE A 715 9.07 2.18 37.25
C PHE A 715 8.88 3.47 36.43
N VAL A 716 9.56 3.51 35.28
CA VAL A 716 9.47 4.62 34.32
C VAL A 716 9.35 4.08 32.89
N PHE A 717 8.72 4.85 32.04
CA PHE A 717 8.65 4.59 30.60
C PHE A 717 8.72 5.89 29.79
N TRP A 718 9.05 5.74 28.51
CA TRP A 718 8.94 6.79 27.50
C TRP A 718 7.85 6.38 26.49
N GLY A 719 7.13 7.35 25.93
CA GLY A 719 5.99 7.07 25.04
C GLY A 719 4.69 6.67 25.78
N ASN A 720 3.94 5.70 25.25
CA ASN A 720 2.62 5.29 25.77
C ASN A 720 2.71 4.04 26.65
N GLU A 721 2.17 4.09 27.88
CA GLU A 721 2.24 2.99 28.87
C GLU A 721 1.69 1.68 28.32
N GLN A 722 0.50 1.73 27.70
CA GLN A 722 -0.23 0.55 27.22
C GLN A 722 0.47 -0.17 26.07
N SER A 723 1.35 0.51 25.33
CA SER A 723 2.08 -0.05 24.20
C SER A 723 3.55 -0.29 24.51
N ASN A 724 4.03 0.03 25.71
CA ASN A 724 5.44 -0.09 26.05
C ASN A 724 5.78 -1.57 26.36
N ASN A 725 6.40 -2.24 25.39
CA ASN A 725 6.95 -3.58 25.52
C ASN A 725 8.40 -3.51 26.02
N VAL A 726 8.90 -4.61 26.60
CA VAL A 726 10.35 -4.78 26.81
C VAL A 726 11.03 -4.84 25.44
N SER A 727 11.61 -3.72 25.02
CA SER A 727 11.98 -3.47 23.62
C SER A 727 13.24 -2.64 23.52
N LEU A 728 14.15 -3.06 22.64
CA LEU A 728 15.35 -2.31 22.31
C LEU A 728 15.06 -1.22 21.29
N ALA A 729 14.26 -1.52 20.27
CA ALA A 729 13.94 -0.56 19.20
C ALA A 729 13.03 0.58 19.68
N HIS A 730 11.98 0.25 20.44
CA HIS A 730 10.88 1.16 20.77
C HIS A 730 10.52 1.20 22.27
N GLY A 731 11.45 0.81 23.13
CA GLY A 731 11.20 0.74 24.57
C GLY A 731 12.42 1.09 25.40
N ASN A 732 12.31 0.79 26.69
CA ASN A 732 13.27 1.21 27.69
C ASN A 732 14.70 0.71 27.42
N LEU A 733 14.88 -0.51 26.91
CA LEU A 733 16.21 -1.12 26.75
C LEU A 733 17.16 -0.24 25.90
N GLY A 734 16.65 0.40 24.84
CA GLY A 734 17.47 1.29 24.00
C GLY A 734 17.80 2.61 24.70
N ILE A 735 16.88 3.12 25.52
CA ILE A 735 17.08 4.31 26.34
C ILE A 735 18.09 4.02 27.45
N GLU A 736 18.03 2.86 28.10
CA GLU A 736 18.97 2.43 29.13
C GLU A 736 20.43 2.50 28.67
N LEU A 737 20.68 2.11 27.40
CA LEU A 737 22.00 2.23 26.78
C LEU A 737 22.48 3.69 26.74
N ALA A 738 21.60 4.63 26.40
CA ALA A 738 21.95 6.04 26.42
C ALA A 738 22.18 6.56 27.85
N LEU A 739 21.28 6.23 28.79
CA LEU A 739 21.36 6.69 30.19
C LEU A 739 22.66 6.23 30.86
N VAL A 740 23.06 4.96 30.69
CA VAL A 740 24.30 4.45 31.31
C VAL A 740 25.55 5.19 30.81
N ARG A 741 25.54 5.64 29.55
CA ARG A 741 26.64 6.40 28.95
C ARG A 741 26.65 7.84 29.45
N LEU A 742 25.49 8.47 29.61
CA LEU A 742 25.35 9.80 30.21
C LEU A 742 25.85 9.81 31.67
N ILE A 743 25.50 8.79 32.48
CA ILE A 743 25.94 8.70 33.89
C ILE A 743 27.48 8.75 34.02
N LYS A 744 28.20 8.18 33.05
CA LYS A 744 29.67 8.14 33.06
C LYS A 744 30.31 9.49 32.80
N VAL A 745 29.65 10.38 32.06
CA VAL A 745 30.21 11.69 31.69
C VAL A 745 29.65 12.85 32.52
N LEU A 746 28.54 12.65 33.22
CA LEU A 746 28.00 13.62 34.18
C LEU A 746 28.81 13.60 35.48
N ASP A 747 29.67 14.59 35.69
CA ASP A 747 30.43 14.77 36.94
C ASP A 747 29.74 15.74 37.91
N ASN A 748 29.39 15.23 39.11
CA ASN A 748 28.82 15.96 40.26
C ASN A 748 27.67 16.92 39.90
N SER A 749 26.81 16.55 38.95
CA SER A 749 25.59 17.30 38.59
C SER A 749 24.35 16.69 39.23
N ASN A 750 23.33 17.51 39.51
CA ASN A 750 22.01 17.03 39.96
C ASN A 750 21.41 16.03 38.95
N ASN A 751 21.69 16.22 37.66
CA ASN A 751 21.21 15.33 36.60
C ASN A 751 21.79 13.91 36.72
N LYS A 752 23.02 13.72 37.23
CA LYS A 752 23.60 12.39 37.41
C LYS A 752 22.75 11.51 38.32
N GLU A 753 22.29 12.04 39.45
CA GLU A 753 21.48 11.30 40.42
C GLU A 753 20.08 11.00 39.87
N THR A 754 19.45 11.99 39.21
CA THR A 754 18.16 11.81 38.55
C THR A 754 18.24 10.75 37.45
N ILE A 755 19.20 10.85 36.53
CA ILE A 755 19.40 9.87 35.45
C ILE A 755 19.71 8.47 36.00
N SER A 756 20.52 8.38 37.06
CA SER A 756 20.79 7.09 37.73
C SER A 756 19.53 6.48 38.35
N THR A 757 18.63 7.31 38.87
CA THR A 757 17.33 6.87 39.40
C THR A 757 16.41 6.42 38.27
N LEU A 758 16.35 7.16 37.16
CA LEU A 758 15.58 6.80 35.97
C LEU A 758 16.06 5.47 35.37
N LEU A 759 17.38 5.25 35.27
CA LEU A 759 17.95 3.99 34.79
C LEU A 759 17.49 2.79 35.65
N LYS A 760 17.49 2.93 36.98
CA LYS A 760 16.98 1.86 37.86
C LYS A 760 15.49 1.59 37.65
N LYS A 761 14.69 2.66 37.56
CA LYS A 761 13.26 2.55 37.33
C LYS A 761 12.96 1.93 35.95
N ALA A 762 13.81 2.18 34.95
CA ALA A 762 13.69 1.61 33.62
C ALA A 762 13.98 0.11 33.65
N ILE A 763 15.07 -0.30 34.31
CA ILE A 763 15.38 -1.73 34.50
C ILE A 763 14.28 -2.43 35.32
N ASN A 764 13.74 -1.76 36.33
CA ASN A 764 12.65 -2.31 37.13
C ASN A 764 11.36 -2.49 36.31
N PHE A 765 11.08 -1.63 35.34
CA PHE A 765 9.98 -1.83 34.39
C PHE A 765 10.13 -3.17 33.66
N ASP A 766 11.31 -3.45 33.13
CA ASP A 766 11.56 -4.70 32.40
C ASP A 766 11.45 -5.92 33.32
N ASN A 767 11.99 -5.82 34.55
CA ASN A 767 11.93 -6.90 35.53
C ASN A 767 10.49 -7.25 35.94
N LEU A 768 9.62 -6.25 36.09
CA LEU A 768 8.19 -6.46 36.37
C LEU A 768 7.44 -7.13 35.21
N GLN A 769 7.99 -7.06 34.00
CA GLN A 769 7.45 -7.71 32.81
C GLN A 769 8.10 -9.07 32.49
N ARG A 770 9.01 -9.55 33.35
CA ARG A 770 9.65 -10.86 33.18
C ARG A 770 8.62 -11.98 33.38
N ARG A 771 8.66 -12.98 32.50
CA ARG A 771 7.83 -14.19 32.54
C ARG A 771 8.69 -15.40 32.89
N GLU A 772 8.05 -16.57 33.02
CA GLU A 772 8.77 -17.85 33.14
C GLU A 772 9.72 -18.06 31.95
N HIS A 773 9.28 -17.67 30.75
CA HIS A 773 10.08 -17.64 29.53
C HIS A 773 10.01 -16.24 28.92
N GLY A 774 11.17 -15.59 28.74
CA GLY A 774 11.27 -14.25 28.15
C GLY A 774 10.59 -13.13 28.93
N TRP A 775 10.11 -12.13 28.19
CA TRP A 775 9.45 -10.91 28.68
C TRP A 775 8.16 -10.66 27.89
N VAL A 776 7.24 -9.89 28.48
CA VAL A 776 5.95 -9.55 27.86
C VAL A 776 6.12 -8.85 26.51
N ASP A 777 5.38 -9.36 25.52
CA ASP A 777 5.10 -8.71 24.25
C ASP A 777 3.58 -8.52 24.10
N ASN A 778 3.11 -7.28 24.31
CA ASN A 778 1.69 -6.94 24.28
C ASN A 778 1.05 -7.09 22.89
N ARG A 779 1.84 -7.32 21.83
CA ARG A 779 1.31 -7.51 20.46
C ARG A 779 0.73 -8.90 20.25
N ASN A 780 1.25 -9.91 20.96
CA ASN A 780 0.82 -11.30 20.83
C ASN A 780 0.42 -11.94 22.16
N PHE A 781 0.36 -11.14 23.25
CA PHE A 781 0.07 -11.58 24.62
C PHE A 781 0.97 -12.75 25.10
N SER A 782 2.19 -12.83 24.57
CA SER A 782 3.18 -13.87 24.87
C SER A 782 4.54 -13.23 25.12
N HIS A 783 5.62 -13.94 24.79
CA HIS A 783 6.99 -13.45 24.73
C HIS A 783 7.52 -13.54 23.30
N SER A 784 8.60 -12.79 23.03
CA SER A 784 9.31 -12.86 21.76
C SER A 784 10.83 -12.83 21.99
N ALA A 785 11.57 -13.45 21.09
CA ALA A 785 13.03 -13.49 21.09
C ALA A 785 13.57 -12.74 19.87
N ASN A 786 13.17 -11.46 19.73
CA ASN A 786 13.57 -10.60 18.63
C ASN A 786 14.51 -9.48 19.12
N TRP A 787 15.31 -8.92 18.21
CA TRP A 787 16.16 -7.77 18.53
C TRP A 787 15.32 -6.54 18.87
N CYS A 788 14.25 -6.28 18.09
CA CYS A 788 13.39 -5.12 18.33
C CYS A 788 12.58 -5.24 19.63
N HIS A 789 11.97 -6.40 19.89
CA HIS A 789 11.13 -6.66 21.07
C HIS A 789 11.50 -8.01 21.69
N GLY A 790 11.80 -8.02 22.99
CA GLY A 790 12.02 -9.23 23.76
C GLY A 790 13.49 -9.66 23.91
N ALA A 791 13.71 -10.97 24.08
CA ALA A 791 14.90 -11.51 24.74
C ALA A 791 16.24 -11.16 24.07
N THR A 792 16.29 -11.04 22.75
CA THR A 792 17.54 -10.71 22.02
C THR A 792 17.96 -9.27 22.27
N GLY A 793 17.00 -8.33 22.27
CA GLY A 793 17.27 -6.95 22.66
C GLY A 793 17.69 -6.84 24.13
N VAL A 794 17.05 -7.61 25.02
CA VAL A 794 17.42 -7.66 26.44
C VAL A 794 18.86 -8.16 26.61
N LEU A 795 19.23 -9.24 25.92
CA LEU A 795 20.56 -9.84 26.01
C LEU A 795 21.65 -8.81 25.65
N LEU A 796 21.47 -8.08 24.55
CA LEU A 796 22.39 -7.02 24.13
C LEU A 796 22.47 -5.88 25.16
N SER A 797 21.32 -5.38 25.62
CA SER A 797 21.25 -4.31 26.61
C SER A 797 21.95 -4.70 27.92
N ARG A 798 21.66 -5.90 28.45
CA ARG A 798 22.19 -6.36 29.73
C ARG A 798 23.68 -6.66 29.68
N ILE A 799 24.19 -7.22 28.57
CA ILE A 799 25.65 -7.39 28.37
C ILE A 799 26.34 -6.04 28.35
N ASP A 800 25.79 -5.06 27.63
CA ASP A 800 26.38 -3.73 27.56
C ASP A 800 26.36 -3.05 28.93
N LEU A 801 25.20 -2.98 29.61
CA LEU A 801 25.07 -2.44 30.96
C LEU A 801 26.06 -3.10 31.93
N TYR A 802 26.20 -4.43 31.89
CA TYR A 802 27.17 -5.15 32.71
C TYR A 802 28.59 -4.69 32.41
N ASN A 803 28.99 -4.62 31.14
CA ASN A 803 30.34 -4.17 30.76
C ASN A 803 30.60 -2.71 31.17
N GLN A 804 29.58 -1.86 31.10
CA GLN A 804 29.69 -0.48 31.53
C GLN A 804 29.81 -0.34 33.06
N LEU A 805 29.14 -1.20 33.84
CA LEU A 805 28.99 -1.06 35.30
C LEU A 805 29.85 -2.02 36.13
N LYS A 806 30.42 -3.10 35.56
CA LYS A 806 31.10 -4.18 36.32
C LYS A 806 32.24 -3.72 37.22
N ASN A 807 32.88 -2.58 36.91
CA ASN A 807 33.99 -2.01 37.67
C ASN A 807 33.58 -0.77 38.49
N ASP A 808 32.32 -0.34 38.42
CA ASP A 808 31.82 0.82 39.14
C ASP A 808 31.25 0.40 40.51
N LYS A 809 32.03 0.64 41.56
CA LYS A 809 31.63 0.34 42.95
C LYS A 809 30.52 1.26 43.48
N THR A 810 30.20 2.34 42.78
CA THR A 810 29.13 3.28 43.13
C THR A 810 27.84 2.99 42.39
N ALA A 811 27.88 2.07 41.41
CA ALA A 811 26.70 1.59 40.72
C ALA A 811 25.75 0.92 41.72
N THR A 812 24.49 1.32 41.63
CA THR A 812 23.42 0.85 42.52
C THR A 812 22.56 -0.23 41.86
N ILE A 813 23.00 -0.72 40.69
CA ILE A 813 22.40 -1.81 39.93
C ILE A 813 23.24 -3.07 40.18
N SER A 814 22.59 -4.17 40.56
CA SER A 814 23.24 -5.44 40.87
C SER A 814 23.81 -6.08 39.60
N SER A 815 25.14 -6.32 39.58
CA SER A 815 25.79 -7.05 38.49
C SER A 815 25.31 -8.50 38.38
N THR A 816 24.88 -9.09 39.50
CA THR A 816 24.28 -10.43 39.55
C THR A 816 22.91 -10.47 38.87
N ASP A 817 22.10 -9.42 39.03
CA ASP A 817 20.76 -9.38 38.42
C ASP A 817 20.87 -9.26 36.89
N LEU A 818 21.82 -8.44 36.40
CA LEU A 818 22.13 -8.34 34.98
C LEU A 818 22.62 -9.69 34.41
N GLN A 819 23.45 -10.43 35.15
CA GLN A 819 23.90 -11.77 34.76
C GLN A 819 22.74 -12.78 34.69
N GLN A 820 21.77 -12.70 35.62
CA GLN A 820 20.59 -13.55 35.60
C GLN A 820 19.70 -13.26 34.40
N ASP A 821 19.51 -11.99 34.05
CA ASP A 821 18.77 -11.61 32.84
C ASP A 821 19.47 -12.12 31.57
N VAL A 822 20.81 -12.02 31.50
CA VAL A 822 21.59 -12.59 30.38
C VAL A 822 21.32 -14.09 30.23
N ILE A 823 21.34 -14.86 31.33
CA ILE A 823 21.06 -16.31 31.29
C ILE A 823 19.61 -16.57 30.86
N HIS A 824 18.66 -15.80 31.37
CA HIS A 824 17.24 -15.90 31.01
C HIS A 824 17.01 -15.65 29.53
N SER A 825 17.59 -14.57 28.99
CA SER A 825 17.51 -14.25 27.57
C SER A 825 18.09 -15.35 26.70
N LEU A 826 19.21 -15.95 27.11
CA LEU A 826 19.84 -17.03 26.36
C LEU A 826 18.98 -18.29 26.27
N GLN A 827 18.23 -18.62 27.33
CA GLN A 827 17.29 -19.74 27.32
C GLN A 827 16.15 -19.45 26.33
N ASP A 828 15.55 -18.26 26.42
CA ASP A 828 14.42 -17.87 25.57
C ASP A 828 14.79 -17.83 24.08
N ILE A 829 15.98 -17.31 23.74
CA ILE A 829 16.50 -17.29 22.37
C ILE A 829 16.69 -18.71 21.82
N LYS A 830 17.17 -19.65 22.64
CA LYS A 830 17.39 -21.05 22.23
C LYS A 830 16.08 -21.79 21.97
N GLU A 831 15.05 -21.51 22.76
CA GLU A 831 13.76 -22.19 22.68
C GLU A 831 12.87 -21.62 21.58
N VAL A 832 12.78 -20.29 21.47
CA VAL A 832 11.87 -19.61 20.55
C VAL A 832 12.60 -18.94 19.39
N GLY A 833 13.70 -18.23 19.69
CA GLY A 833 14.38 -17.34 18.73
C GLY A 833 14.98 -18.04 17.49
N LEU A 834 15.30 -19.33 17.57
CA LEU A 834 15.86 -20.08 16.44
C LEU A 834 14.83 -20.93 15.68
N ASN A 835 13.58 -20.98 16.15
CA ASN A 835 12.48 -21.68 15.50
C ASN A 835 11.56 -20.72 14.70
N LEU A 836 12.09 -19.55 14.32
CA LEU A 836 11.37 -18.54 13.57
C LEU A 836 11.38 -18.86 12.07
N ALA A 837 10.28 -18.53 11.39
CA ALA A 837 10.17 -18.58 9.93
C ALA A 837 10.85 -17.38 9.23
N ASN A 838 11.42 -16.43 9.98
CA ASN A 838 12.07 -15.22 9.47
C ASN A 838 13.57 -15.24 9.80
N PHE A 839 14.42 -14.90 8.82
CA PHE A 839 15.88 -14.97 8.88
C PHE A 839 16.54 -13.58 9.02
N SER A 840 15.77 -12.50 9.14
CA SER A 840 16.27 -11.13 9.27
C SER A 840 17.04 -10.85 10.57
N LEU A 841 17.64 -9.66 10.70
CA LEU A 841 18.31 -9.25 11.95
C LEU A 841 17.33 -8.71 13.00
N CYS A 842 16.31 -7.98 12.58
CA CYS A 842 15.41 -7.28 13.51
C CYS A 842 14.55 -8.24 14.33
N HIS A 843 13.98 -9.24 13.66
CA HIS A 843 13.02 -10.18 14.26
C HIS A 843 13.15 -11.57 13.60
N GLY A 844 14.38 -12.00 13.40
CA GLY A 844 14.69 -13.25 12.75
C GLY A 844 15.91 -13.94 13.30
N VAL A 845 16.15 -15.14 12.76
CA VAL A 845 17.17 -16.06 13.26
C VAL A 845 18.59 -15.48 13.15
N SER A 846 18.91 -14.70 12.12
CA SER A 846 20.25 -14.12 11.98
C SER A 846 20.57 -13.08 13.06
N GLY A 847 19.60 -12.27 13.49
CA GLY A 847 19.80 -11.32 14.60
C GLY A 847 20.08 -12.03 15.92
N ASN A 848 19.34 -13.13 16.14
CA ASN A 848 19.52 -13.99 17.29
C ASN A 848 20.89 -14.66 17.29
N LEU A 849 21.28 -15.26 16.17
CA LEU A 849 22.60 -15.89 16.03
C LEU A 849 23.75 -14.91 16.19
N LEU A 850 23.66 -13.72 15.58
CA LEU A 850 24.70 -12.70 15.70
C LEU A 850 24.82 -12.19 17.14
N THR A 851 23.71 -12.05 17.86
CA THR A 851 23.71 -11.71 19.29
C THR A 851 24.35 -12.82 20.13
N LEU A 852 24.07 -14.09 19.81
CA LEU A 852 24.70 -15.24 20.49
C LEU A 852 26.22 -15.29 20.22
N VAL A 853 26.69 -14.89 19.04
CA VAL A 853 28.13 -14.71 18.75
C VAL A 853 28.72 -13.65 19.66
N HIS A 854 28.07 -12.47 19.76
CA HIS A 854 28.52 -11.39 20.65
C HIS A 854 28.63 -11.84 22.12
N THR A 855 27.70 -12.70 22.56
CA THR A 855 27.64 -13.21 23.93
C THR A 855 28.79 -14.15 24.29
N GLN A 856 29.49 -14.75 23.31
CA GLN A 856 30.58 -15.69 23.60
C GLN A 856 31.70 -15.06 24.44
N ASN A 857 31.99 -13.76 24.24
CA ASN A 857 33.00 -13.03 25.03
C ASN A 857 32.59 -12.84 26.49
N PHE A 858 31.29 -12.72 26.77
CA PHE A 858 30.79 -12.56 28.14
C PHE A 858 31.09 -13.80 29.01
N PHE A 859 31.03 -14.99 28.41
CA PHE A 859 31.32 -16.24 29.09
C PHE A 859 32.81 -16.61 29.10
N ASP A 860 33.63 -16.09 28.18
CA ASP A 860 35.08 -16.25 28.27
C ASP A 860 35.65 -15.65 29.57
N GLU A 861 35.01 -14.61 30.12
CA GLU A 861 35.37 -14.04 31.42
C GLU A 861 34.88 -14.87 32.64
N ASN A 862 33.90 -15.78 32.47
CA ASN A 862 33.13 -16.35 33.60
C ASN A 862 32.91 -17.88 33.60
N ASN A 863 32.92 -18.59 32.45
CA ASN A 863 32.69 -20.05 32.36
C ASN A 863 33.03 -20.69 30.98
N ILE A 864 34.13 -21.47 30.91
CA ILE A 864 34.65 -22.10 29.67
C ILE A 864 33.71 -23.17 29.07
N VAL A 865 33.03 -23.98 29.89
CA VAL A 865 32.18 -25.09 29.41
C VAL A 865 30.90 -24.58 28.76
N ASN A 866 30.31 -23.52 29.33
CA ASN A 866 29.15 -22.85 28.75
C ASN A 866 29.48 -22.21 27.39
N ASN A 867 30.70 -21.68 27.23
CA ASN A 867 31.14 -21.11 25.95
C ASN A 867 31.30 -22.18 24.86
N TYR A 868 31.94 -23.31 25.14
CA TYR A 868 32.08 -24.40 24.15
C TYR A 868 30.74 -24.89 23.61
N ASN A 869 29.78 -25.14 24.51
CA ASN A 869 28.43 -25.57 24.13
C ASN A 869 27.69 -24.50 23.30
N LEU A 870 27.86 -23.22 23.65
CA LEU A 870 27.28 -22.11 22.91
C LEU A 870 27.87 -21.99 21.50
N LYS A 871 29.20 -22.08 21.35
CA LYS A 871 29.90 -22.05 20.05
C LYS A 871 29.42 -23.18 19.12
N LYS A 872 29.32 -24.41 19.64
CA LYS A 872 28.79 -25.55 18.88
C LYS A 872 27.35 -25.30 18.43
N PHE A 873 26.49 -24.83 19.34
CA PHE A 873 25.08 -24.55 19.05
C PHE A 873 24.91 -23.44 18.00
N VAL A 874 25.67 -22.35 18.09
CA VAL A 874 25.64 -21.26 17.10
C VAL A 874 26.06 -21.76 15.72
N ARG A 875 27.14 -22.57 15.64
CA ARG A 875 27.62 -23.15 14.38
C ARG A 875 26.55 -24.02 13.71
N GLU A 876 25.92 -24.91 14.48
CA GLU A 876 24.86 -25.81 13.96
C GLU A 876 23.69 -25.02 13.37
N ASN A 877 23.29 -23.91 14.00
CA ASN A 877 22.15 -23.12 13.53
C ASN A 877 22.50 -22.19 12.35
N PHE A 878 23.72 -21.65 12.28
CA PHE A 878 24.21 -20.99 11.04
C PHE A 878 24.23 -21.97 9.86
N TYR A 879 24.58 -23.23 10.09
CA TYR A 879 24.50 -24.25 9.05
C TYR A 879 23.06 -24.48 8.58
N LYS A 880 22.13 -24.73 9.52
CA LYS A 880 20.73 -25.03 9.17
C LYS A 880 20.07 -23.91 8.36
N ILE A 881 20.28 -22.64 8.74
CA ILE A 881 19.70 -21.50 8.01
C ILE A 881 20.27 -21.38 6.59
N HIS A 882 21.56 -21.71 6.36
CA HIS A 882 22.16 -21.68 5.02
C HIS A 882 21.74 -22.87 4.17
N LEU A 883 21.63 -24.05 4.78
CA LEU A 883 21.12 -25.23 4.09
C LEU A 883 19.68 -25.01 3.63
N TYR A 884 18.82 -24.49 4.51
CA TYR A 884 17.47 -24.08 4.15
C TYR A 884 17.49 -23.02 3.04
N GLY A 885 18.28 -21.95 3.23
CA GLY A 885 18.40 -20.85 2.28
C GLY A 885 18.77 -21.28 0.86
N LEU A 886 19.69 -22.25 0.75
CA LEU A 886 20.13 -22.79 -0.54
C LEU A 886 19.12 -23.76 -1.18
N GLN A 887 18.34 -24.49 -0.38
CA GLN A 887 17.36 -25.47 -0.89
C GLN A 887 16.00 -24.82 -1.22
N ASN A 888 15.55 -23.92 -0.34
CA ASN A 888 14.19 -23.41 -0.34
C ASN A 888 14.13 -21.89 -0.55
N GLY A 889 15.25 -21.18 -0.46
CA GLY A 889 15.32 -19.72 -0.52
C GLY A 889 15.41 -19.04 0.85
N TRP A 890 15.73 -17.75 0.85
CA TRP A 890 16.05 -16.99 2.07
C TRP A 890 14.80 -16.30 2.64
N MET A 891 14.38 -16.72 3.82
CA MET A 891 13.10 -16.32 4.42
C MET A 891 13.18 -14.99 5.18
N CYS A 892 13.31 -13.86 4.48
CA CYS A 892 13.21 -12.53 5.12
C CYS A 892 11.87 -11.83 4.88
N ASN A 893 11.02 -12.39 4.02
CA ASN A 893 9.67 -11.94 3.71
C ASN A 893 8.91 -13.08 2.99
N PHE A 894 8.36 -12.84 1.79
CA PHE A 894 7.67 -13.86 0.97
C PHE A 894 8.59 -14.76 0.15
N ASN A 895 9.92 -14.69 0.27
CA ASN A 895 10.87 -15.53 -0.48
C ASN A 895 10.52 -15.60 -1.98
N THR A 896 10.58 -14.46 -2.64
CA THR A 896 10.25 -14.29 -4.07
C THR A 896 11.43 -13.62 -4.79
N LYS A 897 11.27 -13.24 -6.06
CA LYS A 897 12.28 -12.41 -6.75
C LYS A 897 12.46 -11.04 -6.08
N TYR A 898 11.40 -10.48 -5.49
CA TYR A 898 11.37 -9.17 -4.84
C TYR A 898 11.51 -9.34 -3.32
N ASP A 899 12.69 -9.75 -2.88
CA ASP A 899 12.98 -9.91 -1.45
C ASP A 899 13.04 -8.56 -0.72
N SER A 900 13.00 -8.62 0.61
CA SER A 900 13.57 -7.54 1.41
C SER A 900 15.10 -7.62 1.30
N TYR A 901 15.72 -6.56 0.77
CA TYR A 901 17.18 -6.49 0.61
C TYR A 901 17.86 -5.76 1.76
N ALA A 902 17.10 -5.08 2.62
CA ALA A 902 17.60 -4.28 3.73
C ALA A 902 18.47 -5.08 4.72
N LEU A 903 19.28 -4.38 5.50
CA LEU A 903 20.14 -5.02 6.50
C LEU A 903 19.33 -5.59 7.66
N PHE A 904 18.35 -4.86 8.18
CA PHE A 904 17.62 -5.31 9.37
C PHE A 904 16.46 -6.24 9.07
N THR A 905 15.80 -6.08 7.92
CA THR A 905 14.61 -6.87 7.56
C THR A 905 14.87 -7.84 6.42
N GLY A 906 16.05 -7.81 5.79
CA GLY A 906 16.31 -8.47 4.52
C GLY A 906 17.52 -9.41 4.48
N ILE A 907 17.82 -9.90 3.28
CA ILE A 907 18.88 -10.91 3.05
C ILE A 907 20.29 -10.36 3.30
N SER A 908 20.49 -9.05 3.21
CA SER A 908 21.77 -8.40 3.58
C SER A 908 22.09 -8.59 5.05
N GLY A 909 21.06 -8.73 5.91
CA GLY A 909 21.23 -9.07 7.31
C GLY A 909 21.85 -10.44 7.54
N ILE A 910 21.41 -11.43 6.76
CA ILE A 910 21.97 -12.78 6.79
C ILE A 910 23.44 -12.73 6.34
N LEU A 911 23.72 -12.05 5.22
CA LEU A 911 25.08 -11.87 4.70
C LEU A 911 26.00 -11.25 5.76
N TYR A 912 25.55 -10.18 6.41
CA TYR A 912 26.31 -9.47 7.43
C TYR A 912 26.58 -10.36 8.65
N ALA A 913 25.55 -11.00 9.21
CA ALA A 913 25.68 -11.89 10.36
C ALA A 913 26.63 -13.07 10.11
N THR A 914 26.48 -13.74 8.96
CA THR A 914 27.36 -14.86 8.58
C THR A 914 28.79 -14.42 8.38
N THR A 915 28.99 -13.24 7.78
CA THR A 915 30.32 -12.70 7.53
C THR A 915 31.06 -12.42 8.83
N LEU A 916 30.42 -11.74 9.79
CA LEU A 916 31.02 -11.48 11.09
C LEU A 916 31.33 -12.79 11.84
N TYR A 917 30.41 -13.75 11.81
CA TYR A 917 30.64 -15.07 12.38
C TYR A 917 31.87 -15.78 11.77
N LEU A 918 31.98 -15.84 10.44
CA LEU A 918 33.09 -16.50 9.76
C LEU A 918 34.44 -15.79 9.98
N LYS A 919 34.43 -14.46 10.15
CA LYS A 919 35.62 -13.68 10.50
C LYS A 919 36.04 -13.83 11.98
N ASN A 920 35.21 -14.48 12.80
CA ASN A 920 35.29 -14.38 14.27
C ASN A 920 35.31 -12.92 14.75
N ASP A 921 34.60 -12.02 14.03
CA ASP A 921 34.46 -10.64 14.46
C ASP A 921 33.28 -10.55 15.43
N ILE A 922 33.63 -10.26 16.69
CA ILE A 922 32.71 -10.33 17.82
C ILE A 922 32.09 -8.94 18.10
N LYS A 923 32.53 -7.89 17.40
CA LYS A 923 31.96 -6.55 17.52
C LYS A 923 30.95 -6.31 16.40
N SER A 924 29.66 -6.28 16.76
CA SER A 924 28.61 -5.86 15.84
C SER A 924 28.22 -4.43 16.11
N ASP A 925 28.92 -3.48 15.48
CA ASP A 925 28.63 -2.04 15.57
C ASP A 925 27.26 -1.68 14.97
N VAL A 926 26.58 -2.65 14.33
CA VAL A 926 25.24 -2.52 13.78
C VAL A 926 24.18 -2.92 14.82
N LEU A 927 24.34 -4.03 15.55
CA LEU A 927 23.34 -4.44 16.55
C LEU A 927 23.36 -3.56 17.80
N LEU A 928 24.54 -3.05 18.16
CA LEU A 928 24.76 -2.06 19.20
C LEU A 928 25.65 -0.97 18.61
N PRO A 929 25.15 0.27 18.43
CA PRO A 929 25.92 1.33 17.81
C PRO A 929 27.19 1.60 18.60
N ASN A 930 28.32 1.58 17.92
CA ASN A 930 29.63 1.91 18.48
C ASN A 930 30.52 2.45 17.36
N ILE A 931 30.25 3.67 16.89
CA ILE A 931 31.03 4.27 15.81
C ILE A 931 32.40 4.67 16.38
N VAL A 932 33.43 4.16 15.71
CA VAL A 932 34.80 4.05 16.19
C VAL A 932 35.55 5.38 16.15
N SER A 933 36.43 5.50 17.15
CA SER A 933 37.78 6.09 17.13
C SER A 933 37.98 7.54 16.72
#